data_AF-A0A2G6G2E4-F1
#
_entry.id   AF-A0A2G6G2E4-F1
#
_cell.length_a   1.000
_cell.length_b   1.000
_cell.length_c   1.000
_cell.angle_alpha   90.00
_cell.angle_beta   90.00
_cell.angle_gamma   90.00
#
_symmetry.space_group_name_H-M   'P 1'
#
loop_
_entity.id
_entity.type
_entity.pdbx_description
1 polymer ?
#
loop_
_entity_poly.entity_id
_entity_poly.type
_entity_poly.pdbx_seq_one_letter_code
_entity_poly.pdbx_strand_id
1 'polypeptide(L)'
;MLRAFFFWCARLGAYLGRGEEGFHQFNSGLKRKKVGMDFQAVTRCLLGAENRTHQLQDDKAVRLNEIEMYELMDRAGLKPCAGFFLPLGEGESQGEDWARQALAMAEPTGRMLLKVVGREILHKTDVGGVAVLKVEGMTVSDLLQRVREMRQTLIDGGLADSVEGFLAGEFVPHSPNTPGQEVLLSLKQDPAFGPCVVVGVGGTLTEWYGKGTQGQSTLILPASGMEEATVEKALESHPLLSLLCVPSRLYRQAPLETRDLVHWIMALGQLGAYFGPGGPGEYTLEELEINPAVATEKGLTALDGVGLVSRRKWRLEPRPVQKIQPLLNPRSAVILGVSAKGSNPGRVILENLKRSDGVDSQRLYVVHPKESSIAGVPCFASVAAVPEKCDLAVVSVPAQGALEAINQLVEQDKAESIILIPGGFAEAGEKDLAERIENVLLEGHRQPGGGPVMVGGNCLGIVSRNQYNTFFLPHYKLPFNPGAGENLAVVSQSGAYAVTFASNYDGIINPRASISFGNQMDLTVSDFVEHFTAIEGVNVIACYVEGFRSGDGLRFLEKARLARQAGKTVIIFKAGKTALGAKAAASHTASLAGDYAVAKSCLESAGIVVAETLDDFEDLIKTFTLLAGKRYRGNRVGIISNAGFECSAVMDQLQGLKLATFDAPSQKVLDEVLPSYTHRANPIDCTPITATGAFCDSCQALMDSETVDVAILSSVPVTPALNNLPADAEGRHREDMAAADSQPSRMIAICQASSKPAVIAVDSGRIFEPMRHMIEKAGIPVFRKIDRAARALATYCNAVSSSRGEN
;
A
#
# COMPACT_ATOMS: atom_id res chain seq x y z
N MET A 1 -17.34 47.89 41.08
CA MET A 1 -16.57 48.13 39.84
C MET A 1 -16.74 47.06 38.75
N LEU A 2 -17.09 45.79 39.03
CA LEU A 2 -17.40 44.82 37.95
C LEU A 2 -18.81 44.93 37.33
N ARG A 3 -19.76 45.65 37.95
CA ARG A 3 -21.11 45.86 37.41
C ARG A 3 -21.23 47.05 36.44
N ALA A 4 -20.21 47.92 36.36
CA ALA A 4 -20.19 49.07 35.44
C ALA A 4 -19.57 48.72 34.07
N PHE A 5 -18.80 47.63 33.97
CA PHE A 5 -18.20 47.16 32.72
C PHE A 5 -19.22 46.41 31.84
N PHE A 6 -20.09 45.61 32.46
CA PHE A 6 -21.15 44.88 31.74
C PHE A 6 -22.25 45.78 31.16
N PHE A 7 -22.52 46.93 31.80
CA PHE A 7 -23.52 47.88 31.32
C PHE A 7 -23.02 48.74 30.14
N TRP A 8 -21.70 48.84 29.95
CA TRP A 8 -21.09 49.55 28.82
C TRP A 8 -20.98 48.67 27.56
N CYS A 9 -20.69 47.37 27.71
CA CYS A 9 -20.67 46.41 26.60
C CYS A 9 -22.06 46.11 26.02
N ALA A 10 -23.13 46.18 26.84
CA ALA A 10 -24.51 45.96 26.37
C ALA A 10 -25.06 47.11 25.52
N ARG A 11 -24.45 48.31 25.55
CA ARG A 11 -24.87 49.47 24.74
C ARG A 11 -24.10 49.63 23.42
N LEU A 12 -23.00 48.90 23.23
CA LEU A 12 -22.32 48.77 21.93
C LEU A 12 -22.92 47.64 21.07
N GLY A 13 -23.54 46.63 21.70
CA GLY A 13 -24.25 45.53 21.00
C GLY A 13 -25.64 45.88 20.47
N ALA A 14 -26.15 47.09 20.71
CA ALA A 14 -27.49 47.53 20.28
C ALA A 14 -27.48 48.66 19.23
N TYR A 15 -26.30 48.98 18.66
CA TYR A 15 -26.16 49.95 17.55
C TYR A 15 -25.57 49.33 16.27
N LEU A 16 -25.37 48.01 16.23
CA LEU A 16 -24.89 47.26 15.05
C LEU A 16 -25.81 46.07 14.71
N GLY A 17 -27.09 46.17 15.07
CA GLY A 17 -28.12 45.23 14.67
C GLY A 17 -29.12 45.90 13.74
N ARG A 18 -29.09 45.50 12.47
CA ARG A 18 -29.99 45.77 11.32
C ARG A 18 -29.36 46.65 10.24
N GLY A 19 -28.82 45.96 9.24
CA GLY A 19 -28.44 46.51 7.94
C GLY A 19 -27.55 45.50 7.21
N GLU A 20 -28.06 44.97 6.11
CA GLU A 20 -27.34 44.20 5.06
C GLU A 20 -27.09 42.71 5.35
N GLU A 21 -28.16 41.92 5.23
CA GLU A 21 -28.08 40.60 4.61
C GLU A 21 -27.87 40.81 3.10
N GLY A 22 -26.71 40.39 2.59
CA GLY A 22 -26.34 40.43 1.18
C GLY A 22 -24.82 40.46 1.04
N PHE A 23 -24.24 39.46 0.37
CA PHE A 23 -22.81 39.29 0.01
C PHE A 23 -21.87 38.59 1.02
N HIS A 24 -21.31 37.47 0.55
CA HIS A 24 -20.13 36.84 1.13
C HIS A 24 -18.86 37.46 0.53
N GLN A 25 -18.09 38.20 1.34
CA GLN A 25 -16.78 38.74 0.98
C GLN A 25 -15.66 37.83 1.51
N PHE A 26 -14.73 37.39 0.64
CA PHE A 26 -13.51 36.69 1.05
C PHE A 26 -12.35 37.70 1.20
N ASN A 27 -11.91 37.98 2.43
CA ASN A 27 -11.01 39.09 2.73
C ASN A 27 -9.53 38.65 2.80
N SER A 28 -8.69 39.22 1.94
CA SER A 28 -7.28 38.88 1.68
C SER A 28 -6.27 39.48 2.68
N GLY A 29 -6.67 39.71 3.94
CA GLY A 29 -5.95 40.59 4.86
C GLY A 29 -5.75 40.06 6.28
N LEU A 30 -5.15 38.89 6.48
CA LEU A 30 -4.67 38.44 7.80
C LEU A 30 -3.18 38.15 7.77
N LYS A 31 -2.43 38.90 8.60
CA LYS A 31 -1.03 38.62 8.93
C LYS A 31 -0.90 37.13 9.29
N ARG A 32 -0.02 36.39 8.59
CA ARG A 32 0.33 34.99 8.85
C ARG A 32 0.65 34.80 10.34
N LYS A 33 -0.35 34.42 11.14
CA LYS A 33 -0.17 33.69 12.40
C LYS A 33 -0.36 32.22 12.05
N LYS A 34 0.47 31.34 12.61
CA LYS A 34 0.21 29.89 12.65
C LYS A 34 -1.15 29.69 13.34
N VAL A 35 -2.24 29.68 12.59
CA VAL A 35 -3.55 29.29 13.08
C VAL A 35 -3.75 27.86 12.59
N GLY A 36 -3.86 26.92 13.52
CA GLY A 36 -4.17 25.53 13.19
C GLY A 36 -5.53 25.44 12.49
N MET A 37 -5.74 24.37 11.74
CA MET A 37 -6.98 24.12 11.00
C MET A 37 -8.21 24.19 11.91
N ASP A 38 -9.18 25.06 11.59
CA ASP A 38 -10.44 25.16 12.31
C ASP A 38 -11.44 24.13 11.77
N PHE A 39 -11.32 22.89 12.23
CA PHE A 39 -12.22 21.80 11.85
C PHE A 39 -13.69 22.11 12.16
N GLN A 40 -13.99 22.94 13.16
CA GLN A 40 -15.36 23.32 13.47
C GLN A 40 -15.91 24.30 12.43
N ALA A 41 -15.11 25.27 11.98
CA ALA A 41 -15.49 26.15 10.88
C ALA A 41 -15.68 25.37 9.58
N VAL A 42 -14.75 24.48 9.23
CA VAL A 42 -14.92 23.59 8.07
C VAL A 42 -16.20 22.76 8.21
N THR A 43 -16.46 22.16 9.38
CA THR A 43 -17.71 21.43 9.63
C THR A 43 -18.94 22.32 9.42
N ARG A 44 -18.92 23.58 9.88
CA ARG A 44 -20.01 24.54 9.64
C ARG A 44 -20.20 24.85 8.15
N CYS A 45 -19.12 24.99 7.37
CA CYS A 45 -19.22 25.14 5.91
C CYS A 45 -19.87 23.91 5.26
N LEU A 46 -19.53 22.71 5.74
CA LEU A 46 -20.16 21.46 5.27
C LEU A 46 -21.63 21.33 5.70
N LEU A 47 -22.00 21.90 6.85
CA LEU A 47 -23.37 22.03 7.37
C LEU A 47 -24.18 23.14 6.67
N GLY A 48 -23.49 24.12 6.06
CA GLY A 48 -24.03 25.34 5.45
C GLY A 48 -24.84 25.08 4.18
N ALA A 49 -25.97 24.42 4.36
CA ALA A 49 -27.22 24.60 3.64
C ALA A 49 -28.27 23.88 4.48
N GLU A 50 -29.16 24.62 5.13
CA GLU A 50 -30.25 24.11 5.98
C GLU A 50 -31.17 23.08 5.26
N ASN A 51 -30.96 22.82 3.96
CA ASN A 51 -31.64 21.83 3.13
C ASN A 51 -30.89 20.48 2.93
N ARG A 52 -29.64 20.30 3.39
CA ARG A 52 -28.83 19.09 3.09
C ARG A 52 -29.13 17.87 3.95
N THR A 53 -29.75 18.04 5.11
CA THR A 53 -30.05 16.94 6.05
C THR A 53 -30.96 15.88 5.44
N HIS A 54 -31.75 16.23 4.42
CA HIS A 54 -32.58 15.28 3.65
C HIS A 54 -31.83 14.63 2.49
N GLN A 55 -30.85 15.29 1.87
CA GLN A 55 -30.10 14.76 0.72
C GLN A 55 -28.97 13.80 1.13
N LEU A 56 -28.45 13.94 2.35
CA LEU A 56 -27.36 13.11 2.89
C LEU A 56 -27.85 11.86 3.65
N GLN A 57 -29.13 11.49 3.57
CA GLN A 57 -29.72 10.40 4.37
C GLN A 57 -29.29 8.98 3.93
N ASP A 58 -28.72 8.82 2.73
CA ASP A 58 -28.43 7.51 2.13
C ASP A 58 -26.93 7.25 1.86
N ASP A 59 -26.01 7.87 2.61
CA ASP A 59 -24.55 7.83 2.36
C ASP A 59 -24.11 8.31 0.96
N LYS A 60 -25.04 8.83 0.15
CA LYS A 60 -24.76 9.39 -1.18
C LYS A 60 -23.96 10.67 -1.04
N ALA A 61 -22.97 10.79 -1.91
CA ALA A 61 -22.10 11.94 -1.94
C ALA A 61 -22.78 13.12 -2.65
N VAL A 62 -22.62 14.32 -2.10
CA VAL A 62 -23.20 15.59 -2.55
C VAL A 62 -22.08 16.54 -2.92
N ARG A 63 -22.21 17.19 -4.07
CA ARG A 63 -21.20 18.11 -4.60
C ARG A 63 -21.32 19.49 -3.95
N LEU A 64 -20.18 20.10 -3.64
CA LEU A 64 -20.08 21.48 -3.18
C LEU A 64 -20.09 22.43 -4.39
N ASN A 65 -20.74 23.60 -4.26
CA ASN A 65 -20.61 24.65 -5.27
C ASN A 65 -19.28 25.43 -5.08
N GLU A 66 -18.95 26.31 -6.02
CA GLU A 66 -17.69 27.07 -6.00
C GLU A 66 -17.49 27.89 -4.71
N ILE A 67 -18.56 28.49 -4.19
CA ILE A 67 -18.49 29.39 -3.04
C ILE A 67 -18.19 28.62 -1.76
N GLU A 68 -18.85 27.48 -1.59
CA GLU A 68 -18.61 26.55 -0.49
C GLU A 68 -17.20 25.98 -0.55
N MET A 69 -16.70 25.71 -1.75
CA MET A 69 -15.33 25.29 -1.97
C MET A 69 -14.33 26.37 -1.55
N TYR A 70 -14.57 27.62 -1.90
CA TYR A 70 -13.68 28.73 -1.54
C TYR A 70 -13.69 28.97 -0.04
N GLU A 71 -14.86 28.90 0.60
CA GLU A 71 -14.92 29.01 2.06
C GLU A 71 -14.19 27.84 2.73
N LEU A 72 -14.41 26.59 2.30
CA LEU A 72 -13.71 25.43 2.84
C LEU A 72 -12.18 25.59 2.72
N MET A 73 -11.70 25.97 1.54
CA MET A 73 -10.28 26.21 1.28
C MET A 73 -9.72 27.29 2.21
N ASP A 74 -10.38 28.44 2.31
CA ASP A 74 -9.94 29.54 3.18
C ASP A 74 -9.87 29.11 4.65
N ARG A 75 -10.89 28.40 5.16
CA ARG A 75 -10.88 27.84 6.53
C ARG A 75 -9.79 26.79 6.75
N ALA A 76 -9.41 26.07 5.69
CA ALA A 76 -8.32 25.11 5.72
C ALA A 76 -6.94 25.76 5.56
N GLY A 77 -6.86 27.08 5.38
CA GLY A 77 -5.61 27.79 5.14
C GLY A 77 -5.04 27.56 3.72
N LEU A 78 -5.90 27.14 2.79
CA LEU A 78 -5.63 27.00 1.36
C LEU A 78 -6.22 28.24 0.68
N LYS A 79 -5.40 29.15 0.17
CA LYS A 79 -5.87 30.45 -0.30
C LYS A 79 -6.67 30.32 -1.61
N PRO A 80 -7.99 30.61 -1.66
CA PRO A 80 -8.71 30.75 -2.93
C PRO A 80 -8.43 32.11 -3.59
N CYS A 81 -8.82 32.26 -4.86
CA CYS A 81 -8.83 33.57 -5.49
C CYS A 81 -9.91 34.46 -4.85
N ALA A 82 -9.66 35.77 -4.78
CA ALA A 82 -10.65 36.70 -4.26
C ALA A 82 -11.83 36.80 -5.23
N GLY A 83 -13.03 37.03 -4.71
CA GLY A 83 -14.20 37.23 -5.57
C GLY A 83 -15.46 37.59 -4.80
N PHE A 84 -16.45 38.03 -5.57
CA PHE A 84 -17.78 38.39 -5.08
C PHE A 84 -18.83 37.53 -5.77
N PHE A 85 -19.73 36.94 -4.98
CA PHE A 85 -20.80 36.09 -5.47
C PHE A 85 -22.13 36.85 -5.54
N LEU A 86 -22.82 36.73 -6.66
CA LEU A 86 -24.17 37.21 -6.89
C LEU A 86 -25.13 36.01 -6.98
N PRO A 87 -25.93 35.74 -5.93
CA PRO A 87 -26.92 34.67 -5.96
C PRO A 87 -28.02 34.92 -7.00
N LEU A 88 -28.60 33.85 -7.53
CA LEU A 88 -29.73 33.96 -8.46
C LEU A 88 -31.00 34.42 -7.73
N GLY A 89 -31.67 35.44 -8.26
CA GLY A 89 -32.95 35.94 -7.72
C GLY A 89 -32.83 37.14 -6.78
N GLU A 90 -31.62 37.66 -6.57
CA GLU A 90 -31.39 38.91 -5.84
C GLU A 90 -31.89 40.15 -6.61
N GLY A 91 -32.24 41.21 -5.87
CA GLY A 91 -32.84 42.44 -6.40
C GLY A 91 -31.84 43.35 -7.14
N GLU A 92 -32.34 44.34 -7.89
CA GLU A 92 -31.50 45.25 -8.69
C GLU A 92 -30.43 45.98 -7.85
N SER A 93 -30.77 46.42 -6.63
CA SER A 93 -29.84 47.12 -5.74
C SER A 93 -28.66 46.24 -5.29
N GLN A 94 -28.91 44.95 -5.09
CA GLN A 94 -27.89 43.97 -4.73
C GLN A 94 -26.96 43.71 -5.94
N GLY A 95 -27.54 43.52 -7.13
CA GLY A 95 -26.74 43.39 -8.35
C GLY A 95 -25.81 44.59 -8.59
N GLU A 96 -26.28 45.81 -8.36
CA GLU A 96 -25.45 47.02 -8.52
C GLU A 96 -24.29 47.08 -7.52
N ASP A 97 -24.51 46.78 -6.25
CA ASP A 97 -23.45 46.78 -5.24
C ASP A 97 -22.40 45.71 -5.53
N TRP A 98 -22.83 44.49 -5.84
CA TRP A 98 -21.95 43.40 -6.29
C TRP A 98 -21.07 43.84 -7.47
N ALA A 99 -21.66 44.47 -8.49
CA ALA A 99 -20.94 44.90 -9.68
C ALA A 99 -19.91 46.01 -9.37
N ARG A 100 -20.23 46.94 -8.45
CA ARG A 100 -19.27 47.96 -8.00
C ARG A 100 -18.08 47.33 -7.30
N GLN A 101 -18.31 46.38 -6.40
CA GLN A 101 -17.25 45.67 -5.68
C GLN A 101 -16.38 44.83 -6.62
N ALA A 102 -17.01 44.13 -7.58
CA ALA A 102 -16.32 43.35 -8.61
C ALA A 102 -15.41 44.22 -9.49
N LEU A 103 -15.90 45.38 -9.95
CA LEU A 103 -15.10 46.32 -10.74
C LEU A 103 -13.93 46.88 -9.94
N ALA A 104 -14.15 47.30 -8.69
CA ALA A 104 -13.11 47.83 -7.81
C ALA A 104 -11.98 46.80 -7.57
N MET A 105 -12.32 45.52 -7.37
CA MET A 105 -11.33 44.44 -7.23
C MET A 105 -10.48 44.25 -8.48
N ALA A 106 -11.05 44.48 -9.66
CA ALA A 106 -10.40 44.26 -10.94
C ALA A 106 -9.54 45.44 -11.42
N GLU A 107 -9.69 46.63 -10.82
CA GLU A 107 -8.92 47.84 -11.18
C GLU A 107 -7.40 47.62 -11.23
N PRO A 108 -6.75 46.94 -10.26
CA PRO A 108 -5.29 46.81 -10.26
C PRO A 108 -4.74 45.97 -11.42
N THR A 109 -5.52 45.00 -11.92
CA THR A 109 -5.09 44.08 -13.00
C THR A 109 -5.67 44.45 -14.36
N GLY A 110 -6.66 45.35 -14.39
CA GLY A 110 -7.45 45.71 -15.56
C GLY A 110 -8.32 44.56 -16.09
N ARG A 111 -8.42 43.44 -15.36
CA ARG A 111 -9.14 42.24 -15.79
C ARG A 111 -9.88 41.57 -14.64
N MET A 112 -11.03 40.98 -14.94
CA MET A 112 -11.75 40.09 -14.02
C MET A 112 -12.15 38.79 -14.70
N LEU A 113 -12.45 37.79 -13.88
CA LEU A 113 -13.02 36.52 -14.31
C LEU A 113 -14.50 36.48 -13.91
N LEU A 114 -15.40 36.38 -14.87
CA LEU A 114 -16.82 36.13 -14.60
C LEU A 114 -17.12 34.65 -14.82
N LYS A 115 -17.67 33.98 -13.80
CA LYS A 115 -18.01 32.56 -13.82
C LYS A 115 -19.45 32.34 -13.40
N VAL A 116 -20.13 31.37 -14.00
CA VAL A 116 -21.36 30.81 -13.44
C VAL A 116 -21.03 29.89 -12.26
N VAL A 117 -21.87 29.93 -11.22
CA VAL A 117 -21.83 29.00 -10.10
C VAL A 117 -23.05 28.08 -10.19
N GLY A 118 -22.81 26.78 -10.13
CA GLY A 118 -23.84 25.76 -10.11
C GLY A 118 -23.20 24.39 -9.90
N ARG A 119 -23.77 23.55 -9.03
CA ARG A 119 -23.19 22.22 -8.70
C ARG A 119 -23.08 21.32 -9.93
N GLU A 120 -24.10 21.30 -10.77
CA GLU A 120 -24.15 20.37 -11.91
C GLU A 120 -23.38 20.89 -13.14
N ILE A 121 -22.78 22.08 -13.07
CA ILE A 121 -22.06 22.72 -14.19
C ILE A 121 -20.54 22.54 -14.02
N LEU A 122 -19.99 21.43 -14.54
CA LEU A 122 -18.56 21.10 -14.41
C LEU A 122 -17.67 21.74 -15.46
N HIS A 123 -17.95 21.49 -16.73
CA HIS A 123 -17.19 22.03 -17.86
C HIS A 123 -17.67 23.45 -18.20
N LYS A 124 -17.54 24.37 -17.24
CA LYS A 124 -18.07 25.74 -17.31
C LYS A 124 -17.61 26.47 -18.58
N THR A 125 -16.36 26.28 -18.99
CA THR A 125 -15.81 26.91 -20.21
C THR A 125 -16.52 26.43 -21.47
N ASP A 126 -16.83 25.14 -21.58
CA ASP A 126 -17.45 24.53 -22.76
C ASP A 126 -18.89 25.00 -22.98
N VAL A 127 -19.58 25.36 -21.90
CA VAL A 127 -20.95 25.89 -21.93
C VAL A 127 -21.01 27.42 -21.92
N GLY A 128 -19.87 28.11 -22.09
CA GLY A 128 -19.80 29.57 -22.08
C GLY A 128 -19.98 30.22 -20.70
N GLY A 129 -19.91 29.44 -19.63
CA GLY A 129 -20.05 29.86 -18.24
C GLY A 129 -18.79 30.46 -17.61
N VAL A 130 -17.74 30.75 -18.39
CA VAL A 130 -16.52 31.45 -17.95
C VAL A 130 -16.15 32.53 -18.96
N ALA A 131 -15.87 33.74 -18.50
CA ALA A 131 -15.40 34.85 -19.33
C ALA A 131 -14.30 35.64 -18.63
N VAL A 132 -13.19 35.91 -19.33
CA VAL A 132 -12.19 36.88 -18.91
C VAL A 132 -12.59 38.24 -19.48
N LEU A 133 -12.90 39.20 -18.62
CA LEU A 133 -13.36 40.54 -19.00
C LEU A 133 -12.23 41.55 -18.82
N LYS A 134 -12.07 42.46 -19.78
CA LYS A 134 -11.27 43.68 -19.61
C LYS A 134 -12.17 44.73 -18.95
N VAL A 135 -11.74 45.32 -17.85
CA VAL A 135 -12.60 46.20 -17.03
C VAL A 135 -12.33 47.69 -17.26
N GLU A 136 -11.33 48.03 -18.08
CA GLU A 136 -11.04 49.42 -18.43
C GLU A 136 -12.25 50.06 -19.13
N GLY A 137 -12.83 51.09 -18.49
CA GLY A 137 -14.01 51.78 -18.98
C GLY A 137 -15.34 51.04 -18.81
N MET A 138 -15.36 49.86 -18.16
CA MET A 138 -16.57 49.08 -17.93
C MET A 138 -17.42 49.70 -16.81
N THR A 139 -18.72 49.89 -17.05
CA THR A 139 -19.67 50.38 -16.04
C THR A 139 -20.36 49.24 -15.30
N VAL A 140 -21.01 49.56 -14.18
CA VAL A 140 -21.89 48.63 -13.44
C VAL A 140 -22.96 48.01 -14.35
N SER A 141 -23.56 48.82 -15.24
CA SER A 141 -24.58 48.35 -16.18
C SER A 141 -24.03 47.35 -17.18
N ASP A 142 -22.82 47.60 -17.70
CA ASP A 142 -22.16 46.70 -18.66
C ASP A 142 -21.87 45.32 -18.04
N LEU A 143 -21.41 45.28 -16.79
CA LEU A 143 -21.14 44.03 -16.09
C LEU A 143 -22.42 43.24 -15.82
N LEU A 144 -23.49 43.90 -15.38
CA LEU A 144 -24.80 43.26 -15.18
C LEU A 144 -25.44 42.81 -16.50
N GLN A 145 -25.21 43.53 -17.59
CA GLN A 145 -25.62 43.11 -18.92
C GLN A 145 -24.86 41.85 -19.34
N ARG A 146 -23.55 41.77 -19.05
CA ARG A 146 -22.74 40.58 -19.35
C ARG A 146 -23.20 39.34 -18.58
N VAL A 147 -23.62 39.51 -17.31
CA VAL A 147 -24.24 38.43 -16.52
C VAL A 147 -25.53 37.95 -17.17
N ARG A 148 -26.39 38.87 -17.64
CA ARG A 148 -27.64 38.51 -18.33
C ARG A 148 -27.39 37.74 -19.62
N GLU A 149 -26.42 38.14 -20.42
CA GLU A 149 -26.02 37.43 -21.65
C GLU A 149 -25.50 36.02 -21.38
N MET A 150 -24.64 35.87 -20.36
CA MET A 150 -24.13 34.56 -19.95
C MET A 150 -25.27 33.67 -19.45
N ARG A 151 -26.19 34.22 -18.64
CA ARG A 151 -27.37 33.50 -18.17
C ARG A 151 -28.24 33.04 -19.34
N GLN A 152 -28.52 33.90 -20.31
CA GLN A 152 -29.34 33.55 -21.46
C GLN A 152 -28.70 32.41 -22.27
N THR A 153 -27.38 32.47 -22.48
CA THR A 153 -26.62 31.40 -23.15
C THR A 153 -26.80 30.05 -22.44
N LEU A 154 -26.74 30.03 -21.10
CA LEU A 154 -26.93 28.83 -20.31
C LEU A 154 -28.38 28.32 -20.32
N ILE A 155 -29.36 29.23 -20.33
CA ILE A 155 -30.78 28.89 -20.49
C ILE A 155 -31.01 28.22 -21.85
N ASP A 156 -30.49 28.81 -22.92
CA ASP A 156 -30.61 28.28 -24.29
C ASP A 156 -29.92 26.90 -24.41
N GLY A 157 -28.87 26.67 -23.62
CA GLY A 157 -28.19 25.38 -23.47
C GLY A 157 -28.91 24.37 -22.55
N GLY A 158 -30.08 24.70 -22.00
CA GLY A 158 -30.87 23.80 -21.14
C GLY A 158 -30.38 23.67 -19.70
N LEU A 159 -29.53 24.59 -19.22
CA LEU A 159 -28.93 24.57 -17.88
C LEU A 159 -29.60 25.52 -16.89
N ALA A 160 -30.78 26.06 -17.23
CA ALA A 160 -31.47 27.08 -16.42
C ALA A 160 -31.61 26.69 -14.93
N ASP A 161 -32.03 25.45 -14.67
CA ASP A 161 -32.27 24.93 -13.31
C ASP A 161 -30.98 24.58 -12.56
N SER A 162 -29.82 24.60 -13.24
CA SER A 162 -28.51 24.30 -12.65
C SER A 162 -27.73 25.55 -12.24
N VAL A 163 -28.23 26.75 -12.55
CA VAL A 163 -27.57 28.02 -12.21
C VAL A 163 -27.97 28.46 -10.81
N GLU A 164 -26.98 28.58 -9.91
CA GLU A 164 -27.17 29.09 -8.54
C GLU A 164 -26.80 30.58 -8.43
N GLY A 165 -25.95 31.09 -9.33
CA GLY A 165 -25.54 32.49 -9.37
C GLY A 165 -24.29 32.75 -10.22
N PHE A 166 -23.64 33.88 -10.00
CA PHE A 166 -22.44 34.31 -10.74
C PHE A 166 -21.33 34.79 -9.80
N LEU A 167 -20.10 34.40 -10.08
CA LEU A 167 -18.91 34.79 -9.34
C LEU A 167 -18.07 35.73 -10.22
N ALA A 168 -17.83 36.95 -9.74
CA ALA A 168 -16.78 37.81 -10.27
C ALA A 168 -15.51 37.58 -9.43
N GLY A 169 -14.53 36.90 -10.01
CA GLY A 169 -13.25 36.54 -9.40
C GLY A 169 -12.09 37.40 -9.88
N GLU A 170 -11.09 37.52 -9.02
CA GLU A 170 -9.79 38.12 -9.30
C GLU A 170 -9.13 37.42 -10.50
N PHE A 171 -8.63 38.21 -11.45
CA PHE A 171 -7.77 37.66 -12.50
C PHE A 171 -6.34 37.54 -11.96
N VAL A 172 -5.88 36.30 -11.71
CA VAL A 172 -4.50 36.01 -11.28
C VAL A 172 -3.60 35.90 -12.52
N PRO A 173 -2.64 36.83 -12.77
CA PRO A 173 -1.78 36.75 -13.94
C PRO A 173 -0.82 35.57 -13.85
N HIS A 174 -0.90 34.68 -14.83
CA HIS A 174 0.00 33.53 -15.00
C HIS A 174 0.11 33.18 -16.49
N SER A 175 1.00 32.23 -16.82
CA SER A 175 1.15 31.64 -18.16
C SER A 175 0.54 30.23 -18.17
N PRO A 176 -0.74 30.09 -18.59
CA PRO A 176 -1.39 28.78 -18.66
C PRO A 176 -0.58 27.81 -19.50
N ASN A 177 -0.64 26.52 -19.16
CA ASN A 177 0.07 25.45 -19.88
C ASN A 177 1.60 25.58 -19.89
N THR A 178 2.16 26.46 -19.06
CA THR A 178 3.61 26.53 -18.84
C THR A 178 3.97 25.61 -17.66
N PRO A 179 4.78 24.55 -17.88
CA PRO A 179 5.06 23.56 -16.83
C PRO A 179 5.70 24.21 -15.61
N GLY A 180 5.05 24.13 -14.46
CA GLY A 180 5.53 24.69 -13.19
C GLY A 180 4.82 25.95 -12.70
N GLN A 181 3.84 26.48 -13.45
CA GLN A 181 2.98 27.58 -12.97
C GLN A 181 1.63 27.12 -12.40
N GLU A 182 1.12 25.98 -12.87
CA GLU A 182 -0.14 25.39 -12.42
C GLU A 182 0.16 24.07 -11.69
N VAL A 183 -0.42 23.90 -10.51
CA VAL A 183 -0.27 22.72 -9.65
C VAL A 183 -1.64 22.08 -9.45
N LEU A 184 -1.69 20.77 -9.59
CA LEU A 184 -2.83 19.95 -9.15
C LEU A 184 -2.59 19.57 -7.70
N LEU A 185 -3.56 19.89 -6.84
CA LEU A 185 -3.56 19.49 -5.43
C LEU A 185 -4.91 18.87 -5.11
N SER A 186 -4.94 17.57 -4.87
CA SER A 186 -6.18 16.81 -4.68
C SER A 186 -6.13 15.96 -3.42
N LEU A 187 -7.26 15.84 -2.74
CA LEU A 187 -7.52 14.89 -1.68
C LEU A 187 -8.63 13.96 -2.17
N LYS A 188 -8.36 12.65 -2.20
CA LYS A 188 -9.31 11.67 -2.69
C LYS A 188 -9.37 10.45 -1.77
N GLN A 189 -10.56 9.92 -1.55
CA GLN A 189 -10.74 8.70 -0.76
C GLN A 189 -10.45 7.46 -1.60
N ASP A 190 -9.41 6.72 -1.23
CA ASP A 190 -9.22 5.34 -1.67
C ASP A 190 -10.01 4.39 -0.76
N PRO A 191 -10.73 3.38 -1.29
CA PRO A 191 -11.53 2.49 -0.45
C PRO A 191 -10.71 1.66 0.55
N ALA A 192 -9.45 1.31 0.23
CA ALA A 192 -8.58 0.50 1.06
C ALA A 192 -7.72 1.37 1.99
N PHE A 193 -7.04 2.38 1.43
CA PHE A 193 -6.04 3.19 2.11
C PHE A 193 -6.59 4.49 2.69
N GLY A 194 -7.82 4.85 2.32
CA GLY A 194 -8.51 6.03 2.81
C GLY A 194 -8.02 7.31 2.13
N PRO A 195 -7.99 8.43 2.84
CA PRO A 195 -7.69 9.72 2.25
C PRO A 195 -6.24 9.75 1.74
N CYS A 196 -6.07 10.05 0.46
CA CYS A 196 -4.78 10.21 -0.20
C CYS A 196 -4.66 11.62 -0.79
N VAL A 197 -3.54 12.28 -0.53
CA VAL A 197 -3.16 13.55 -1.14
C VAL A 197 -2.41 13.28 -2.43
N VAL A 198 -2.84 13.90 -3.51
CA VAL A 198 -2.28 13.78 -4.85
C VAL A 198 -1.76 15.14 -5.29
N VAL A 199 -0.50 15.21 -5.68
CA VAL A 199 0.17 16.43 -6.14
C VAL A 199 0.73 16.19 -7.53
N GLY A 200 0.46 17.09 -8.46
CA GLY A 200 0.93 16.95 -9.84
C GLY A 200 1.04 18.28 -10.56
N VAL A 201 1.38 18.21 -11.85
CA VAL A 201 1.27 19.36 -12.75
C VAL A 201 -0.21 19.65 -12.97
N GLY A 202 -0.62 20.90 -12.78
CA GLY A 202 -2.01 21.35 -12.93
C GLY A 202 -2.33 21.92 -14.30
N GLY A 203 -3.55 22.44 -14.43
CA GLY A 203 -4.08 23.05 -15.65
C GLY A 203 -4.57 22.01 -16.65
N THR A 204 -4.56 22.36 -17.93
CA THR A 204 -5.06 21.47 -19.00
C THR A 204 -4.07 20.36 -19.37
N LEU A 205 -2.83 20.43 -18.89
CA LEU A 205 -1.78 19.45 -19.20
C LEU A 205 -1.77 18.25 -18.24
N THR A 206 -2.57 18.27 -17.18
CA THR A 206 -2.63 17.21 -16.15
C THR A 206 -2.77 15.82 -16.75
N GLU A 207 -3.74 15.63 -17.67
CA GLU A 207 -4.01 14.34 -18.28
C GLU A 207 -2.83 13.85 -19.14
N TRP A 208 -2.18 14.76 -19.86
CA TRP A 208 -1.03 14.45 -20.71
C TRP A 208 0.17 14.01 -19.87
N TYR A 209 0.49 14.71 -18.78
CA TYR A 209 1.58 14.31 -17.88
C TYR A 209 1.29 12.99 -17.19
N GLY A 210 0.07 12.81 -16.67
CA GLY A 210 -0.35 11.56 -16.03
C GLY A 210 -0.19 10.35 -16.96
N LYS A 211 -0.73 10.43 -18.19
CA LYS A 211 -0.61 9.35 -19.18
C LYS A 211 0.82 9.18 -19.69
N GLY A 212 1.48 10.28 -20.07
CA GLY A 212 2.80 10.28 -20.71
C GLY A 212 3.93 9.79 -19.80
N THR A 213 3.79 9.96 -18.49
CA THR A 213 4.76 9.50 -17.48
C THR A 213 4.33 8.23 -16.77
N GLN A 214 3.21 7.61 -17.18
CA GLN A 214 2.60 6.48 -16.47
C GLN A 214 2.42 6.75 -14.97
N GLY A 215 2.05 7.99 -14.63
CA GLY A 215 1.85 8.46 -13.26
C GLY A 215 3.11 8.91 -12.50
N GLN A 216 4.32 8.74 -13.05
CA GLN A 216 5.57 9.13 -12.35
C GLN A 216 5.74 10.64 -12.13
N SER A 217 4.92 11.47 -12.79
CA SER A 217 4.87 12.93 -12.55
C SER A 217 3.97 13.32 -11.38
N THR A 218 3.30 12.36 -10.75
CA THR A 218 2.32 12.59 -9.69
C THR A 218 2.81 12.00 -8.36
N LEU A 219 2.94 12.85 -7.35
CA LEU A 219 3.23 12.44 -5.99
C LEU A 219 1.92 12.06 -5.29
N ILE A 220 1.87 10.88 -4.68
CA ILE A 220 0.71 10.38 -3.93
C ILE A 220 1.14 10.07 -2.51
N LEU A 221 0.47 10.62 -1.50
CA LEU A 221 0.78 10.43 -0.09
C LEU A 221 -0.46 10.05 0.70
N PRO A 222 -0.42 9.04 1.59
CA PRO A 222 -1.53 8.80 2.51
C PRO A 222 -1.67 9.99 3.47
N ALA A 223 -2.90 10.46 3.70
CA ALA A 223 -3.18 11.55 4.63
C ALA A 223 -3.03 11.11 6.10
N SER A 224 -3.25 9.83 6.38
CA SER A 224 -3.10 9.30 7.74
C SER A 224 -1.64 9.21 8.18
N GLY A 225 -1.35 9.76 9.36
CA GLY A 225 0.00 9.80 9.93
C GLY A 225 0.97 10.67 9.12
N MET A 226 0.46 11.62 8.32
CA MET A 226 1.29 12.53 7.53
C MET A 226 2.03 13.51 8.45
N GLU A 227 3.36 13.55 8.29
CA GLU A 227 4.27 14.46 9.00
C GLU A 227 5.09 15.27 7.99
N GLU A 228 5.43 16.50 8.37
CA GLU A 228 6.16 17.46 7.52
C GLU A 228 7.46 16.86 6.96
N ALA A 229 8.28 16.24 7.82
CA ALA A 229 9.53 15.59 7.43
C ALA A 229 9.33 14.43 6.42
N THR A 230 8.21 13.72 6.50
CA THR A 230 7.89 12.65 5.55
C THR A 230 7.50 13.24 4.19
N VAL A 231 6.75 14.34 4.18
CA VAL A 231 6.39 15.07 2.95
C VAL A 231 7.63 15.66 2.27
N GLU A 232 8.51 16.31 3.04
CA GLU A 232 9.76 16.88 2.53
C GLU A 232 10.64 15.80 1.88
N LYS A 233 10.87 14.69 2.58
CA LYS A 233 11.65 13.57 2.04
C LYS A 233 11.04 12.98 0.77
N ALA A 234 9.71 12.86 0.70
CA ALA A 234 9.04 12.38 -0.49
C ALA A 234 9.26 13.35 -1.67
N LEU A 235 9.14 14.66 -1.43
CA LEU A 235 9.38 15.70 -2.43
C LEU A 235 10.84 15.73 -2.92
N GLU A 236 11.83 15.58 -2.04
CA GLU A 236 13.26 15.53 -2.39
C GLU A 236 13.59 14.48 -3.44
N SER A 237 12.92 13.34 -3.38
CA SER A 237 13.09 12.23 -4.33
C SER A 237 12.23 12.35 -5.58
N HIS A 238 11.33 13.34 -5.65
CA HIS A 238 10.30 13.43 -6.69
C HIS A 238 10.60 14.54 -7.72
N PRO A 239 10.40 14.30 -9.03
CA PRO A 239 10.66 15.29 -10.07
C PRO A 239 9.91 16.62 -9.92
N LEU A 240 8.74 16.61 -9.25
CA LEU A 240 7.93 17.81 -9.00
C LEU A 240 8.71 18.89 -8.22
N LEU A 241 9.59 18.50 -7.28
CA LEU A 241 10.39 19.47 -6.54
C LEU A 241 11.29 20.25 -7.50
N SER A 242 11.95 19.56 -8.44
CA SER A 242 12.82 20.19 -9.42
C SER A 242 12.08 21.12 -10.39
N LEU A 243 10.80 20.85 -10.65
CA LEU A 243 9.96 21.65 -11.53
C LEU A 243 9.38 22.89 -10.83
N LEU A 244 8.93 22.73 -9.58
CA LEU A 244 8.15 23.75 -8.86
C LEU A 244 8.99 24.58 -7.88
N CYS A 245 10.02 23.99 -7.28
CA CYS A 245 10.69 24.54 -6.10
C CYS A 245 12.19 24.79 -6.29
N VAL A 246 12.77 24.39 -7.43
CA VAL A 246 14.20 24.57 -7.72
C VAL A 246 14.37 25.48 -8.95
N PRO A 247 15.28 26.47 -8.92
CA PRO A 247 15.63 27.24 -10.10
C PRO A 247 16.10 26.34 -11.24
N SER A 248 15.64 26.63 -12.45
CA SER A 248 15.92 25.82 -13.64
C SER A 248 16.12 26.70 -14.88
N ARG A 249 16.35 26.07 -16.04
CA ARG A 249 16.38 26.79 -17.32
C ARG A 249 15.02 27.40 -17.69
N LEU A 250 13.92 26.82 -17.20
CA LEU A 250 12.57 27.35 -17.40
C LEU A 250 12.30 28.53 -16.48
N TYR A 251 12.84 28.49 -15.25
CA TYR A 251 12.60 29.50 -14.23
C TYR A 251 13.88 29.93 -13.52
N ARG A 252 14.32 31.17 -13.75
CA ARG A 252 15.50 31.74 -13.07
C ARG A 252 15.35 31.79 -11.55
N GLN A 253 14.13 31.97 -11.07
CA GLN A 253 13.74 31.85 -9.67
C GLN A 253 12.69 30.74 -9.59
N ALA A 254 12.73 29.92 -8.54
CA ALA A 254 11.75 28.85 -8.37
C ALA A 254 10.32 29.43 -8.38
N PRO A 255 9.36 28.79 -9.09
CA PRO A 255 7.96 29.22 -9.09
C PRO A 255 7.33 29.27 -7.69
N LEU A 256 7.75 28.37 -6.81
CA LEU A 256 7.19 28.20 -5.47
C LEU A 256 8.30 27.92 -4.46
N GLU A 257 8.11 28.34 -3.21
CA GLU A 257 8.97 27.89 -2.12
C GLU A 257 8.51 26.51 -1.63
N THR A 258 9.45 25.58 -1.37
CA THR A 258 9.12 24.22 -0.89
C THR A 258 8.17 24.23 0.31
N ARG A 259 8.35 25.16 1.25
CA ARG A 259 7.50 25.31 2.45
C ARG A 259 6.03 25.60 2.13
N ASP A 260 5.76 26.34 1.05
CA ASP A 260 4.38 26.66 0.66
C ASP A 260 3.71 25.40 0.08
N LEU A 261 4.43 24.60 -0.71
CA LEU A 261 3.92 23.31 -1.22
C LEU A 261 3.66 22.32 -0.07
N VAL A 262 4.62 22.20 0.85
CA VAL A 262 4.49 21.36 2.05
C VAL A 262 3.30 21.79 2.89
N HIS A 263 3.09 23.09 3.11
CA HIS A 263 1.91 23.61 3.83
C HIS A 263 0.59 23.16 3.20
N TRP A 264 0.45 23.27 1.87
CA TRP A 264 -0.77 22.84 1.17
C TRP A 264 -0.99 21.33 1.26
N ILE A 265 0.07 20.53 1.09
CA ILE A 265 0.01 19.07 1.24
C ILE A 265 -0.41 18.69 2.67
N MET A 266 0.20 19.30 3.68
CA MET A 266 -0.12 19.05 5.09
C MET A 266 -1.55 19.46 5.43
N ALA A 267 -2.05 20.58 4.90
CA ALA A 267 -3.42 21.00 5.10
C ALA A 267 -4.42 20.01 4.47
N LEU A 268 -4.19 19.54 3.24
CA LEU A 268 -5.00 18.47 2.64
C LEU A 268 -4.91 17.17 3.45
N GLY A 269 -3.72 16.82 3.96
CA GLY A 269 -3.51 15.69 4.86
C GLY A 269 -4.33 15.79 6.15
N GLN A 270 -4.35 16.96 6.78
CA GLN A 270 -5.15 17.23 7.99
C GLN A 270 -6.67 17.13 7.72
N LEU A 271 -7.14 17.70 6.60
CA LEU A 271 -8.52 17.55 6.16
C LEU A 271 -8.87 16.08 5.93
N GLY A 272 -8.02 15.34 5.24
CA GLY A 272 -8.18 13.92 4.98
C GLY A 272 -8.25 13.10 6.26
N ALA A 273 -7.31 13.30 7.19
CA ALA A 273 -7.28 12.57 8.45
C ALA A 273 -8.52 12.83 9.32
N TYR A 274 -9.04 14.07 9.31
CA TYR A 274 -10.21 14.43 10.11
C TYR A 274 -11.54 14.03 9.45
N PHE A 275 -11.72 14.38 8.17
CA PHE A 275 -12.92 14.14 7.36
C PHE A 275 -12.77 12.90 6.48
N GLY A 276 -11.93 11.93 6.86
CA GLY A 276 -11.88 10.62 6.23
C GLY A 276 -13.00 9.71 6.73
N PRO A 277 -13.28 8.59 6.04
CA PRO A 277 -14.28 7.62 6.46
C PRO A 277 -13.94 6.92 7.79
N GLY A 278 -12.66 6.87 8.18
CA GLY A 278 -12.21 6.44 9.51
C GLY A 278 -11.86 7.58 10.47
N GLY A 279 -12.06 8.84 10.04
CA GLY A 279 -11.73 10.03 10.82
C GLY A 279 -12.84 10.44 11.80
N PRO A 280 -12.52 11.30 12.78
CA PRO A 280 -13.45 11.71 13.85
C PRO A 280 -14.57 12.65 13.40
N GLY A 281 -14.50 13.25 12.20
CA GLY A 281 -15.55 14.15 11.70
C GLY A 281 -16.88 13.42 11.44
N GLU A 282 -18.01 14.12 11.52
CA GLU A 282 -19.33 13.55 11.17
C GLU A 282 -19.43 13.26 9.67
N TYR A 283 -18.86 14.14 8.85
CA TYR A 283 -18.87 14.03 7.39
C TYR A 283 -17.59 13.39 6.87
N THR A 284 -17.68 12.91 5.64
CA THR A 284 -16.53 12.44 4.86
C THR A 284 -16.36 13.32 3.64
N LEU A 285 -15.18 13.93 3.51
CA LEU A 285 -14.77 14.66 2.31
C LEU A 285 -14.27 13.63 1.30
N GLU A 286 -15.17 13.23 0.39
CA GLU A 286 -14.92 12.19 -0.62
C GLU A 286 -13.88 12.63 -1.65
N GLU A 287 -13.93 13.92 -2.00
CA GLU A 287 -13.01 14.56 -2.93
C GLU A 287 -12.86 16.04 -2.58
N LEU A 288 -11.65 16.55 -2.70
CA LEU A 288 -11.31 17.97 -2.74
C LEU A 288 -10.17 18.12 -3.75
N GLU A 289 -10.50 18.49 -4.97
CA GLU A 289 -9.55 18.70 -6.05
C GLU A 289 -9.41 20.19 -6.33
N ILE A 290 -8.18 20.69 -6.33
CA ILE A 290 -7.84 22.06 -6.67
C ILE A 290 -7.03 22.01 -7.97
N ASN A 291 -7.65 22.44 -9.06
CA ASN A 291 -7.04 22.42 -10.39
C ASN A 291 -7.54 23.58 -11.27
N PRO A 292 -6.73 24.61 -11.55
CA PRO A 292 -5.35 24.80 -11.09
C PRO A 292 -5.23 25.55 -9.76
N ALA A 293 -4.24 25.18 -8.95
CA ALA A 293 -3.61 26.10 -8.00
C ALA A 293 -2.42 26.77 -8.71
N VAL A 294 -2.43 28.10 -8.78
CA VAL A 294 -1.41 28.87 -9.50
C VAL A 294 -0.31 29.33 -8.55
N ALA A 295 0.93 29.08 -8.94
CA ALA A 295 2.12 29.59 -8.27
C ALA A 295 2.31 31.08 -8.59
N THR A 296 2.30 31.92 -7.55
CA THR A 296 2.52 33.38 -7.64
C THR A 296 3.67 33.77 -6.72
N GLU A 297 4.16 35.01 -6.85
CA GLU A 297 5.16 35.56 -5.91
C GLU A 297 4.69 35.56 -4.45
N LYS A 298 3.37 35.46 -4.21
CA LYS A 298 2.76 35.41 -2.87
C LYS A 298 2.46 33.98 -2.40
N GLY A 299 2.95 32.98 -3.11
CA GLY A 299 2.66 31.55 -2.90
C GLY A 299 1.54 31.04 -3.82
N LEU A 300 0.93 29.91 -3.43
CA LEU A 300 -0.17 29.29 -4.19
C LEU A 300 -1.51 30.04 -4.00
N THR A 301 -2.29 30.12 -5.08
CA THR A 301 -3.68 30.60 -5.07
C THR A 301 -4.54 29.65 -5.90
N ALA A 302 -5.60 29.09 -5.30
CA ALA A 302 -6.55 28.22 -5.97
C ALA A 302 -7.47 29.03 -6.91
N LEU A 303 -7.54 28.65 -8.19
CA LEU A 303 -8.40 29.32 -9.17
C LEU A 303 -9.74 28.62 -9.39
N ASP A 304 -9.80 27.34 -9.07
CA ASP A 304 -10.97 26.48 -9.23
C ASP A 304 -10.86 25.30 -8.28
N GLY A 305 -11.99 24.69 -7.94
CA GLY A 305 -11.99 23.49 -7.13
C GLY A 305 -13.28 22.71 -7.18
N VAL A 306 -13.16 21.39 -7.05
CA VAL A 306 -14.27 20.45 -6.97
C VAL A 306 -14.26 19.79 -5.61
N GLY A 307 -15.40 19.77 -4.93
CA GLY A 307 -15.55 19.09 -3.65
C GLY A 307 -16.76 18.19 -3.63
N LEU A 308 -16.60 17.04 -2.98
CA LEU A 308 -17.63 16.04 -2.81
C LEU A 308 -17.67 15.60 -1.35
N VAL A 309 -18.85 15.59 -0.73
CA VAL A 309 -19.03 15.24 0.69
C VAL A 309 -20.10 14.18 0.86
N SER A 310 -19.90 13.26 1.78
CA SER A 310 -20.87 12.24 2.18
C SER A 310 -20.95 12.10 3.70
N ARG A 311 -21.80 11.19 4.18
CA ARG A 311 -21.82 10.71 5.58
C ARG A 311 -21.21 9.31 5.74
N ARG A 312 -20.64 8.77 4.67
CA ARG A 312 -20.08 7.41 4.63
C ARG A 312 -18.95 7.28 5.64
N LYS A 313 -19.07 6.34 6.58
CA LYS A 313 -18.02 5.98 7.53
C LYS A 313 -17.67 4.50 7.43
N TRP A 314 -16.42 4.17 7.73
CA TRP A 314 -16.00 2.78 7.84
C TRP A 314 -16.43 2.19 9.18
N ARG A 315 -16.83 0.92 9.15
CA ARG A 315 -17.04 0.12 10.36
C ARG A 315 -15.80 -0.74 10.58
N LEU A 316 -14.88 -0.25 11.39
CA LEU A 316 -13.68 -0.99 11.81
C LEU A 316 -13.93 -1.52 13.23
N GLU A 317 -14.65 -2.64 13.34
CA GLU A 317 -14.91 -3.28 14.64
C GLU A 317 -13.67 -4.08 15.08
N PRO A 318 -13.27 -4.00 16.37
CA PRO A 318 -12.12 -4.74 16.86
C PRO A 318 -12.39 -6.25 16.84
N ARG A 319 -11.39 -7.02 16.39
CA ARG A 319 -11.40 -8.49 16.42
C ARG A 319 -10.54 -8.98 17.58
N PRO A 320 -10.85 -10.14 18.18
CA PRO A 320 -10.01 -10.73 19.24
C PRO A 320 -8.77 -11.40 18.64
N VAL A 321 -7.83 -10.60 18.13
CA VAL A 321 -6.60 -11.04 17.43
C VAL A 321 -5.74 -12.01 18.24
N GLN A 322 -5.86 -12.02 19.57
CA GLN A 322 -5.24 -13.02 20.43
C GLN A 322 -5.66 -14.47 20.11
N LYS A 323 -6.85 -14.66 19.52
CA LYS A 323 -7.37 -15.97 19.11
C LYS A 323 -6.73 -16.52 17.83
N ILE A 324 -5.87 -15.74 17.16
CA ILE A 324 -4.99 -16.26 16.11
C ILE A 324 -3.99 -17.27 16.69
N GLN A 325 -3.67 -17.18 17.99
CA GLN A 325 -2.75 -18.13 18.61
C GLN A 325 -3.33 -19.57 18.65
N PRO A 326 -4.56 -19.82 19.15
CA PRO A 326 -5.27 -21.09 18.98
C PRO A 326 -5.41 -21.54 17.52
N LEU A 327 -5.60 -20.61 16.58
CA LEU A 327 -5.66 -20.93 15.16
C LEU A 327 -4.33 -21.49 14.63
N LEU A 328 -3.18 -20.96 15.07
CA LEU A 328 -1.86 -21.39 14.58
C LEU A 328 -1.24 -22.54 15.39
N ASN A 329 -1.67 -22.73 16.64
CA ASN A 329 -1.14 -23.77 17.55
C ASN A 329 -2.29 -24.50 18.30
N PRO A 330 -3.25 -25.10 17.58
CA PRO A 330 -4.38 -25.79 18.20
C PRO A 330 -3.94 -27.11 18.84
N ARG A 331 -4.47 -27.42 20.03
CA ARG A 331 -4.32 -28.73 20.69
C ARG A 331 -5.53 -29.64 20.49
N SER A 332 -6.71 -29.07 20.22
CA SER A 332 -7.94 -29.79 19.89
C SER A 332 -8.56 -29.26 18.60
N ALA A 333 -9.18 -30.16 17.82
CA ALA A 333 -9.81 -29.79 16.56
C ALA A 333 -11.10 -30.56 16.27
N VAL A 334 -12.07 -29.89 15.66
CA VAL A 334 -13.28 -30.51 15.13
C VAL A 334 -13.43 -30.23 13.63
N ILE A 335 -13.80 -31.25 12.85
CA ILE A 335 -13.99 -31.11 11.40
C ILE A 335 -15.44 -31.36 11.02
N LEU A 336 -16.04 -30.41 10.29
CA LEU A 336 -17.37 -30.52 9.71
C LEU A 336 -17.22 -30.78 8.21
N GLY A 337 -17.96 -31.77 7.69
CA GLY A 337 -17.95 -32.09 6.25
C GLY A 337 -16.93 -33.15 5.83
N VAL A 338 -16.54 -34.06 6.72
CA VAL A 338 -15.71 -35.23 6.37
C VAL A 338 -16.55 -36.30 5.68
N SER A 339 -16.12 -36.78 4.50
CA SER A 339 -16.78 -37.90 3.82
C SER A 339 -16.42 -39.25 4.46
N ALA A 340 -17.44 -40.08 4.70
CA ALA A 340 -17.27 -41.45 5.18
C ALA A 340 -16.92 -42.46 4.07
N LYS A 341 -17.35 -42.20 2.84
CA LYS A 341 -17.32 -43.17 1.72
C LYS A 341 -16.21 -42.93 0.70
N GLY A 342 -15.61 -41.75 0.70
CA GLY A 342 -14.64 -41.38 -0.33
C GLY A 342 -13.77 -40.18 0.07
N SER A 343 -12.90 -39.77 -0.85
CA SER A 343 -12.05 -38.60 -0.64
C SER A 343 -12.81 -37.31 -0.96
N ASN A 344 -12.80 -36.38 -0.02
CA ASN A 344 -13.18 -34.98 -0.20
C ASN A 344 -12.20 -34.09 0.60
N PRO A 345 -12.24 -32.76 0.49
CA PRO A 345 -11.32 -31.89 1.22
C PRO A 345 -11.27 -32.18 2.73
N GLY A 346 -12.43 -32.28 3.39
CA GLY A 346 -12.50 -32.63 4.81
C GLY A 346 -11.84 -33.97 5.17
N ARG A 347 -11.95 -34.99 4.31
CA ARG A 347 -11.27 -36.28 4.48
C ARG A 347 -9.75 -36.15 4.37
N VAL A 348 -9.25 -35.36 3.43
CA VAL A 348 -7.79 -35.12 3.28
C VAL A 348 -7.26 -34.34 4.49
N ILE A 349 -7.99 -33.32 4.94
CA ILE A 349 -7.63 -32.53 6.13
C ILE A 349 -7.57 -33.42 7.37
N LEU A 350 -8.54 -34.31 7.57
CA LEU A 350 -8.53 -35.26 8.69
C LEU A 350 -7.25 -36.12 8.69
N GLU A 351 -6.84 -36.65 7.54
CA GLU A 351 -5.63 -37.48 7.45
C GLU A 351 -4.34 -36.65 7.63
N ASN A 352 -4.33 -35.36 7.27
CA ASN A 352 -3.20 -34.48 7.50
C ASN A 352 -3.09 -34.08 8.98
N LEU A 353 -4.22 -33.78 9.64
CA LEU A 353 -4.25 -33.52 11.09
C LEU A 353 -3.82 -34.74 11.91
N LYS A 354 -4.19 -35.95 11.51
CA LYS A 354 -3.71 -37.19 12.17
C LYS A 354 -2.19 -37.41 12.07
N ARG A 355 -1.53 -36.79 11.08
CA ARG A 355 -0.06 -36.84 10.92
C ARG A 355 0.64 -35.68 11.63
N SER A 356 -0.13 -34.77 12.22
CA SER A 356 0.38 -33.56 12.83
C SER A 356 0.63 -33.78 14.32
N ASP A 357 1.73 -33.24 14.84
CA ASP A 357 2.09 -33.41 16.27
C ASP A 357 1.37 -32.41 17.20
N GLY A 358 0.90 -31.28 16.67
CA GLY A 358 0.30 -30.21 17.47
C GLY A 358 -1.13 -30.49 17.94
N VAL A 359 -1.90 -31.25 17.16
CA VAL A 359 -3.29 -31.62 17.51
C VAL A 359 -3.31 -32.98 18.19
N ASP A 360 -3.81 -33.02 19.42
CA ASP A 360 -3.94 -34.28 20.16
C ASP A 360 -4.96 -35.20 19.46
N SER A 361 -4.51 -36.39 19.09
CA SER A 361 -5.34 -37.43 18.47
C SER A 361 -6.58 -37.81 19.29
N GLN A 362 -6.55 -37.65 20.62
CA GLN A 362 -7.69 -37.90 21.52
C GLN A 362 -8.67 -36.73 21.57
N ARG A 363 -8.25 -35.57 21.10
CA ARG A 363 -9.01 -34.32 21.04
C ARG A 363 -9.26 -33.86 19.60
N LEU A 364 -9.29 -34.84 18.70
CA LEU A 364 -9.67 -34.70 17.30
C LEU A 364 -11.07 -35.29 17.11
N TYR A 365 -11.98 -34.51 16.57
CA TYR A 365 -13.39 -34.85 16.46
C TYR A 365 -13.92 -34.60 15.04
N VAL A 366 -14.99 -35.30 14.68
CA VAL A 366 -15.71 -35.08 13.43
C VAL A 366 -17.19 -34.86 13.73
N VAL A 367 -17.82 -33.88 13.09
CA VAL A 367 -19.29 -33.77 13.08
C VAL A 367 -19.81 -34.47 11.83
N HIS A 368 -20.58 -35.53 12.02
CA HIS A 368 -21.17 -36.30 10.95
C HIS A 368 -22.53 -36.88 11.37
N PRO A 369 -23.59 -36.76 10.54
CA PRO A 369 -24.97 -37.05 10.98
C PRO A 369 -25.31 -38.53 11.18
N LYS A 370 -24.45 -39.45 10.74
CA LYS A 370 -24.76 -40.91 10.67
C LYS A 370 -23.69 -41.80 11.28
N GLU A 371 -22.45 -41.69 10.78
CA GLU A 371 -21.32 -42.48 11.29
C GLU A 371 -20.99 -42.13 12.75
N SER A 372 -20.55 -43.14 13.51
CA SER A 372 -20.01 -43.00 14.86
C SER A 372 -18.49 -42.84 14.90
N SER A 373 -17.78 -43.21 13.83
CA SER A 373 -16.35 -42.95 13.66
C SER A 373 -15.95 -42.93 12.18
N ILE A 374 -14.94 -42.13 11.84
CA ILE A 374 -14.38 -42.01 10.49
C ILE A 374 -12.86 -41.99 10.60
N ALA A 375 -12.15 -42.90 9.91
CA ALA A 375 -10.68 -43.04 10.00
C ALA A 375 -10.12 -43.25 11.43
N GLY A 376 -10.91 -43.85 12.32
CA GLY A 376 -10.56 -44.06 13.72
C GLY A 376 -10.78 -42.83 14.60
N VAL A 377 -11.34 -41.74 14.06
CA VAL A 377 -11.67 -40.52 14.80
C VAL A 377 -13.17 -40.53 15.16
N PRO A 378 -13.54 -40.23 16.42
CA PRO A 378 -14.94 -40.25 16.85
C PRO A 378 -15.80 -39.21 16.14
N CYS A 379 -17.03 -39.60 15.80
CA CYS A 379 -18.02 -38.74 15.16
C CYS A 379 -19.17 -38.37 16.11
N PHE A 380 -19.60 -37.12 16.04
CA PHE A 380 -20.73 -36.59 16.78
C PHE A 380 -21.83 -36.12 15.81
N ALA A 381 -23.09 -36.32 16.20
CA ALA A 381 -24.24 -36.03 15.33
C ALA A 381 -24.45 -34.52 15.10
N SER A 382 -23.94 -33.66 15.99
CA SER A 382 -24.08 -32.20 15.92
C SER A 382 -22.92 -31.50 16.62
N VAL A 383 -22.75 -30.20 16.36
CA VAL A 383 -21.77 -29.32 17.02
C VAL A 383 -21.96 -29.30 18.55
N ALA A 384 -23.21 -29.33 19.01
CA ALA A 384 -23.54 -29.31 20.44
C ALA A 384 -22.99 -30.54 21.19
N ALA A 385 -22.99 -31.69 20.51
CA ALA A 385 -22.58 -32.97 21.08
C ALA A 385 -21.06 -33.14 21.17
N VAL A 386 -20.26 -32.24 20.56
CA VAL A 386 -18.80 -32.24 20.71
C VAL A 386 -18.46 -32.01 22.19
N PRO A 387 -17.59 -32.85 22.81
CA PRO A 387 -17.47 -32.93 24.26
C PRO A 387 -16.80 -31.73 24.91
N GLU A 388 -16.12 -30.89 24.12
CA GLU A 388 -15.40 -29.72 24.59
C GLU A 388 -15.47 -28.57 23.58
N LYS A 389 -15.02 -27.39 24.03
CA LYS A 389 -14.71 -26.27 23.14
C LYS A 389 -13.35 -26.55 22.48
N CYS A 390 -13.32 -26.61 21.17
CA CYS A 390 -12.10 -26.91 20.42
C CYS A 390 -11.27 -25.64 20.18
N ASP A 391 -9.95 -25.77 20.10
CA ASP A 391 -9.10 -24.64 19.68
C ASP A 391 -9.37 -24.27 18.21
N LEU A 392 -9.62 -25.29 17.36
CA LEU A 392 -9.86 -25.14 15.94
C LEU A 392 -11.11 -25.89 15.47
N ALA A 393 -11.98 -25.23 14.72
CA ALA A 393 -13.00 -25.88 13.89
C ALA A 393 -12.65 -25.72 12.41
N VAL A 394 -12.67 -26.81 11.65
CA VAL A 394 -12.52 -26.78 10.18
C VAL A 394 -13.87 -27.06 9.53
N VAL A 395 -14.40 -26.07 8.82
CA VAL A 395 -15.67 -26.15 8.13
C VAL A 395 -15.43 -26.42 6.65
N SER A 396 -15.71 -27.65 6.23
CA SER A 396 -15.54 -28.16 4.85
C SER A 396 -16.86 -28.64 4.22
N VAL A 397 -18.01 -28.16 4.73
CA VAL A 397 -19.33 -28.37 4.10
C VAL A 397 -19.54 -27.40 2.93
N PRO A 398 -20.46 -27.65 1.98
CA PRO A 398 -20.79 -26.69 0.93
C PRO A 398 -21.26 -25.33 1.46
N ALA A 399 -21.11 -24.26 0.67
CA ALA A 399 -21.39 -22.87 1.08
C ALA A 399 -22.77 -22.70 1.72
N GLN A 400 -23.83 -23.30 1.17
CA GLN A 400 -25.19 -23.19 1.71
C GLN A 400 -25.32 -23.75 3.13
N GLY A 401 -24.52 -24.77 3.50
CA GLY A 401 -24.49 -25.35 4.84
C GLY A 401 -23.49 -24.66 5.77
N ALA A 402 -22.62 -23.79 5.26
CA ALA A 402 -21.60 -23.12 6.04
C ALA A 402 -22.21 -22.15 7.05
N LEU A 403 -23.24 -21.37 6.67
CA LEU A 403 -23.87 -20.43 7.59
C LEU A 403 -24.45 -21.12 8.83
N GLU A 404 -25.16 -22.23 8.66
CA GLU A 404 -25.71 -22.99 9.79
C GLU A 404 -24.59 -23.53 10.69
N ALA A 405 -23.52 -24.06 10.09
CA ALA A 405 -22.35 -24.54 10.83
C ALA A 405 -21.67 -23.43 11.64
N ILE A 406 -21.46 -22.25 11.04
CA ILE A 406 -20.88 -21.08 11.72
C ILE A 406 -21.79 -20.60 12.86
N ASN A 407 -23.11 -20.48 12.62
CA ASN A 407 -24.07 -20.12 13.65
C ASN A 407 -23.99 -21.07 14.85
N GLN A 408 -24.00 -22.38 14.61
CA GLN A 408 -23.90 -23.37 15.68
C GLN A 408 -22.58 -23.25 16.46
N LEU A 409 -21.45 -23.02 15.78
CA LEU A 409 -20.15 -22.87 16.43
C LEU A 409 -20.07 -21.62 17.30
N VAL A 410 -20.66 -20.51 16.84
CA VAL A 410 -20.69 -19.21 17.55
C VAL A 410 -21.68 -19.25 18.71
N GLU A 411 -22.93 -19.62 18.46
CA GLU A 411 -24.00 -19.62 19.48
C GLU A 411 -23.72 -20.59 20.64
N GLN A 412 -23.07 -21.72 20.36
CA GLN A 412 -22.77 -22.74 21.36
C GLN A 412 -21.36 -22.61 21.94
N ASP A 413 -20.60 -21.59 21.54
CA ASP A 413 -19.21 -21.32 21.93
C ASP A 413 -18.31 -22.56 21.85
N LYS A 414 -18.36 -23.28 20.71
CA LYS A 414 -17.69 -24.59 20.54
C LYS A 414 -16.30 -24.52 19.90
N ALA A 415 -15.86 -23.34 19.47
CA ALA A 415 -14.53 -23.15 18.90
C ALA A 415 -13.89 -21.82 19.32
N GLU A 416 -12.57 -21.79 19.50
CA GLU A 416 -11.81 -20.54 19.62
C GLU A 416 -11.47 -19.92 18.25
N SER A 417 -11.31 -20.78 17.23
CA SER A 417 -11.00 -20.35 15.87
C SER A 417 -11.64 -21.25 14.83
N ILE A 418 -11.89 -20.70 13.64
CA ILE A 418 -12.55 -21.40 12.53
C ILE A 418 -11.73 -21.24 11.24
N ILE A 419 -11.57 -22.32 10.49
CA ILE A 419 -11.12 -22.31 9.09
C ILE A 419 -12.29 -22.70 8.21
N LEU A 420 -12.77 -21.75 7.38
CA LEU A 420 -13.82 -21.97 6.41
C LEU A 420 -13.20 -22.24 5.03
N ILE A 421 -13.23 -23.51 4.62
CA ILE A 421 -12.62 -23.99 3.37
C ILE A 421 -13.41 -23.64 2.09
N PRO A 422 -14.74 -23.91 1.99
CA PRO A 422 -15.45 -23.83 0.72
C PRO A 422 -15.46 -22.42 0.13
N GLY A 423 -15.45 -22.30 -1.20
CA GLY A 423 -15.93 -21.11 -1.91
C GLY A 423 -17.43 -21.21 -2.23
N GLY A 424 -17.94 -20.24 -2.98
CA GLY A 424 -19.35 -20.09 -3.30
C GLY A 424 -20.04 -18.94 -2.56
N PHE A 425 -19.30 -17.90 -2.18
CA PHE A 425 -19.82 -16.72 -1.47
C PHE A 425 -19.86 -15.50 -2.39
N ALA A 426 -19.45 -14.33 -1.90
CA ALA A 426 -19.51 -13.07 -2.65
C ALA A 426 -18.71 -13.11 -3.97
N GLU A 427 -17.65 -13.92 -4.08
CA GLU A 427 -16.90 -14.16 -5.33
C GLU A 427 -17.69 -14.93 -6.38
N ALA A 428 -18.70 -15.70 -5.97
CA ALA A 428 -19.63 -16.42 -6.85
C ALA A 428 -20.96 -15.67 -7.06
N GLY A 429 -21.08 -14.44 -6.53
CA GLY A 429 -22.29 -13.62 -6.60
C GLY A 429 -23.24 -13.76 -5.40
N GLU A 430 -22.96 -14.67 -4.45
CA GLU A 430 -23.77 -14.91 -3.24
C GLU A 430 -23.38 -13.95 -2.10
N LYS A 431 -23.54 -12.64 -2.34
CA LYS A 431 -23.16 -11.59 -1.38
C LYS A 431 -23.93 -11.67 -0.07
N ASP A 432 -25.24 -11.91 -0.14
CA ASP A 432 -26.11 -11.99 1.03
C ASP A 432 -25.68 -13.12 1.99
N LEU A 433 -25.23 -14.25 1.45
CA LEU A 433 -24.74 -15.36 2.26
C LEU A 433 -23.44 -14.98 2.97
N ALA A 434 -22.52 -14.31 2.28
CA ALA A 434 -21.28 -13.81 2.87
C ALA A 434 -21.59 -12.82 4.00
N GLU A 435 -22.41 -11.80 3.74
CA GLU A 435 -22.79 -10.77 4.71
C GLU A 435 -23.46 -11.36 5.96
N ARG A 436 -24.30 -12.40 5.81
CA ARG A 436 -24.91 -13.09 6.95
C ARG A 436 -23.87 -13.78 7.84
N ILE A 437 -22.86 -14.43 7.25
CA ILE A 437 -21.76 -15.04 8.02
C ILE A 437 -20.92 -13.96 8.70
N GLU A 438 -20.61 -12.87 8.00
CA GLU A 438 -19.88 -11.72 8.55
C GLU A 438 -20.62 -11.15 9.78
N ASN A 439 -21.95 -10.97 9.68
CA ASN A 439 -22.77 -10.46 10.78
C ASN A 439 -22.77 -11.38 12.01
N VAL A 440 -22.84 -12.70 11.81
CA VAL A 440 -22.81 -13.69 12.91
C VAL A 440 -21.47 -13.60 13.67
N LEU A 441 -20.36 -13.46 12.95
CA LEU A 441 -19.03 -13.31 13.56
C LEU A 441 -18.91 -11.98 14.30
N LEU A 442 -19.38 -10.88 13.71
CA LEU A 442 -19.42 -9.56 14.34
C LEU A 442 -20.24 -9.57 15.64
N GLU A 443 -21.41 -10.22 15.65
CA GLU A 443 -22.21 -10.40 16.86
C GLU A 443 -21.50 -11.26 17.90
N GLY A 444 -20.79 -12.31 17.47
CA GLY A 444 -19.93 -13.13 18.31
C GLY A 444 -18.80 -12.32 18.97
N HIS A 445 -18.14 -11.44 18.22
CA HIS A 445 -17.07 -10.57 18.72
C HIS A 445 -17.52 -9.59 19.80
N ARG A 446 -18.79 -9.22 19.80
CA ARG A 446 -19.38 -8.34 20.83
C ARG A 446 -19.71 -9.08 22.13
N GLN A 447 -19.69 -10.40 22.15
CA GLN A 447 -19.92 -11.18 23.36
C GLN A 447 -18.71 -11.08 24.32
N PRO A 448 -18.88 -11.28 25.65
CA PRO A 448 -17.79 -11.19 26.62
C PRO A 448 -16.58 -12.11 26.34
N GLY A 449 -16.79 -13.23 25.65
CA GLY A 449 -15.73 -14.15 25.23
C GLY A 449 -15.09 -13.83 23.87
N GLY A 450 -15.55 -12.77 23.19
CA GLY A 450 -15.10 -12.34 21.87
C GLY A 450 -15.48 -13.26 20.70
N GLY A 451 -16.20 -14.36 20.94
CA GLY A 451 -16.52 -15.35 19.90
C GLY A 451 -15.28 -15.96 19.22
N PRO A 452 -15.44 -16.87 18.26
CA PRO A 452 -14.33 -17.39 17.46
C PRO A 452 -13.83 -16.36 16.44
N VAL A 453 -12.54 -16.40 16.11
CA VAL A 453 -12.03 -15.76 14.87
C VAL A 453 -12.11 -16.72 13.70
N MET A 454 -12.32 -16.21 12.49
CA MET A 454 -12.43 -17.04 11.29
C MET A 454 -11.43 -16.63 10.21
N VAL A 455 -10.79 -17.64 9.63
CA VAL A 455 -10.03 -17.55 8.38
C VAL A 455 -10.83 -18.17 7.25
N GLY A 456 -10.82 -17.52 6.09
CA GLY A 456 -11.26 -18.12 4.84
C GLY A 456 -12.61 -17.63 4.36
N GLY A 457 -13.43 -18.59 3.92
CA GLY A 457 -14.19 -18.46 2.69
C GLY A 457 -13.23 -18.59 1.50
N ASN A 458 -13.43 -19.60 0.67
CA ASN A 458 -12.59 -19.91 -0.49
C ASN A 458 -11.08 -19.92 -0.15
N CYS A 459 -10.66 -20.72 0.83
CA CYS A 459 -9.27 -20.80 1.26
C CYS A 459 -8.71 -22.21 1.21
N LEU A 460 -7.39 -22.32 1.14
CA LEU A 460 -6.69 -23.61 1.17
C LEU A 460 -6.55 -24.16 2.60
N GLY A 461 -6.60 -23.29 3.62
CA GLY A 461 -6.30 -23.62 5.02
C GLY A 461 -4.95 -23.05 5.46
N ILE A 462 -4.33 -23.70 6.45
CA ILE A 462 -3.10 -23.27 7.11
C ILE A 462 -2.15 -24.45 7.27
N VAL A 463 -0.86 -24.19 7.08
CA VAL A 463 0.21 -25.05 7.55
C VAL A 463 1.03 -24.29 8.57
N SER A 464 1.07 -24.78 9.81
CA SER A 464 1.87 -24.21 10.89
C SER A 464 2.98 -25.20 11.20
N ARG A 465 4.23 -24.75 11.04
CA ARG A 465 5.41 -25.61 11.10
C ARG A 465 5.52 -26.31 12.45
N ASN A 466 5.73 -27.62 12.42
CA ASN A 466 5.77 -28.50 13.59
C ASN A 466 4.49 -28.47 14.46
N GLN A 467 3.38 -27.93 13.92
CA GLN A 467 2.09 -27.88 14.61
C GLN A 467 1.07 -28.70 13.84
N TYR A 468 0.62 -28.22 12.68
CA TYR A 468 -0.43 -28.91 11.92
C TYR A 468 -0.51 -28.51 10.45
N ASN A 469 -1.27 -29.29 9.67
CA ASN A 469 -1.55 -29.04 8.26
C ASN A 469 -3.04 -29.25 7.93
N THR A 470 -3.75 -28.17 7.54
CA THR A 470 -5.13 -28.21 7.02
C THR A 470 -5.22 -27.97 5.52
N PHE A 471 -4.12 -27.95 4.78
CA PHE A 471 -4.20 -27.98 3.32
C PHE A 471 -4.85 -29.29 2.91
N PHE A 472 -5.88 -29.22 2.06
CA PHE A 472 -6.56 -30.40 1.53
C PHE A 472 -5.79 -31.05 0.37
N LEU A 473 -4.46 -31.11 0.48
CA LEU A 473 -3.56 -31.77 -0.46
C LEU A 473 -2.89 -32.98 0.19
N PRO A 474 -2.77 -34.11 -0.52
CA PRO A 474 -2.07 -35.28 0.01
C PRO A 474 -0.58 -35.00 0.23
N HIS A 475 -0.02 -35.49 1.34
CA HIS A 475 1.40 -35.34 1.69
C HIS A 475 2.37 -35.77 0.56
N TYR A 476 2.06 -36.82 -0.20
CA TYR A 476 2.93 -37.28 -1.30
C TYR A 476 3.00 -36.32 -2.50
N LYS A 477 2.10 -35.32 -2.57
CA LYS A 477 2.14 -34.24 -3.56
C LYS A 477 2.81 -32.98 -3.02
N LEU A 478 2.83 -32.78 -1.69
CA LEU A 478 3.40 -31.60 -1.04
C LEU A 478 3.96 -32.00 0.35
N PRO A 479 5.21 -32.51 0.41
CA PRO A 479 5.76 -33.19 1.59
C PRO A 479 6.31 -32.29 2.72
N PHE A 480 6.28 -30.95 2.60
CA PHE A 480 6.73 -29.98 3.63
C PHE A 480 8.03 -30.37 4.35
N ASN A 481 9.06 -30.74 3.57
CA ASN A 481 10.33 -31.18 4.10
C ASN A 481 11.02 -30.07 4.93
N PRO A 482 11.81 -30.43 5.96
CA PRO A 482 12.53 -29.44 6.76
C PRO A 482 13.42 -28.53 5.92
N GLY A 483 13.45 -27.25 6.28
CA GLY A 483 14.28 -26.21 5.66
C GLY A 483 14.47 -25.03 6.61
N ALA A 484 15.17 -23.99 6.15
CA ALA A 484 15.25 -22.70 6.85
C ALA A 484 13.86 -22.02 6.92
N GLY A 485 13.74 -20.82 7.50
CA GLY A 485 12.48 -20.06 7.44
C GLY A 485 11.61 -20.09 8.70
N GLU A 486 12.13 -20.51 9.84
CA GLU A 486 11.43 -20.35 11.14
C GLU A 486 11.13 -18.89 11.49
N ASN A 487 11.81 -17.96 10.82
CA ASN A 487 11.70 -16.51 10.93
C ASN A 487 10.78 -15.88 9.87
N LEU A 488 10.12 -16.69 9.04
CA LEU A 488 9.23 -16.27 7.97
C LEU A 488 7.79 -16.67 8.27
N ALA A 489 6.86 -15.73 8.12
CA ALA A 489 5.43 -16.02 7.98
C ALA A 489 4.95 -15.68 6.56
N VAL A 490 4.25 -16.61 5.91
CA VAL A 490 3.65 -16.42 4.59
C VAL A 490 2.14 -16.30 4.73
N VAL A 491 1.59 -15.18 4.29
CA VAL A 491 0.16 -14.84 4.39
C VAL A 491 -0.36 -14.57 2.99
N SER A 492 -1.13 -15.50 2.43
CA SER A 492 -1.54 -15.46 1.02
C SER A 492 -3.05 -15.44 0.86
N GLN A 493 -3.55 -14.49 0.06
CA GLN A 493 -4.94 -14.49 -0.35
C GLN A 493 -5.22 -15.64 -1.32
N SER A 494 -4.27 -15.94 -2.20
CA SER A 494 -4.36 -17.03 -3.18
C SER A 494 -3.83 -18.35 -2.61
N GLY A 495 -4.71 -19.34 -2.48
CA GLY A 495 -4.31 -20.71 -2.10
C GLY A 495 -3.38 -21.36 -3.12
N ALA A 496 -3.65 -21.17 -4.42
CA ALA A 496 -2.84 -21.75 -5.50
C ALA A 496 -1.40 -21.20 -5.50
N TYR A 497 -1.24 -19.90 -5.22
CA TYR A 497 0.08 -19.31 -5.04
C TYR A 497 0.80 -19.92 -3.83
N ALA A 498 0.11 -20.06 -2.69
CA ALA A 498 0.71 -20.66 -1.48
C ALA A 498 1.21 -22.10 -1.72
N VAL A 499 0.48 -22.91 -2.50
CA VAL A 499 0.92 -24.26 -2.92
C VAL A 499 2.15 -24.19 -3.80
N THR A 500 2.15 -23.29 -4.78
CA THR A 500 3.26 -23.13 -5.73
C THR A 500 4.53 -22.72 -4.98
N PHE A 501 4.42 -21.73 -4.09
CA PHE A 501 5.53 -21.31 -3.22
C PHE A 501 6.05 -22.48 -2.36
N ALA A 502 5.17 -23.17 -1.63
CA ALA A 502 5.55 -24.30 -0.79
C ALA A 502 6.21 -25.43 -1.59
N SER A 503 5.75 -25.68 -2.82
CA SER A 503 6.33 -26.70 -3.70
C SER A 503 7.69 -26.28 -4.26
N ASN A 504 7.87 -25.01 -4.64
CA ASN A 504 9.12 -24.50 -5.20
C ASN A 504 10.25 -24.45 -4.17
N TYR A 505 9.89 -24.24 -2.90
CA TYR A 505 10.84 -24.08 -1.79
C TYR A 505 10.95 -25.29 -0.86
N ASP A 506 10.31 -26.41 -1.19
CA ASP A 506 10.33 -27.63 -0.38
C ASP A 506 11.76 -28.08 -0.06
N GLY A 507 12.04 -28.30 1.23
CA GLY A 507 13.38 -28.66 1.71
C GLY A 507 14.42 -27.54 1.69
N ILE A 508 14.04 -26.32 1.31
CA ILE A 508 14.88 -25.11 1.33
C ILE A 508 14.32 -24.11 2.34
N ILE A 509 13.06 -23.68 2.16
CA ILE A 509 12.34 -22.77 3.05
C ILE A 509 11.06 -23.47 3.52
N ASN A 510 10.94 -23.61 4.83
CA ASN A 510 9.77 -24.10 5.54
C ASN A 510 9.33 -23.00 6.55
N PRO A 511 8.39 -22.12 6.15
CA PRO A 511 7.94 -20.98 6.96
C PRO A 511 7.42 -21.39 8.33
N ARG A 512 7.48 -20.49 9.33
CA ARG A 512 6.79 -20.66 10.63
C ARG A 512 5.31 -20.98 10.44
N ALA A 513 4.67 -20.26 9.52
CA ALA A 513 3.29 -20.46 9.13
C ALA A 513 3.09 -20.07 7.67
N SER A 514 2.30 -20.88 6.97
CA SER A 514 1.79 -20.63 5.62
C SER A 514 0.27 -20.58 5.69
N ILE A 515 -0.29 -19.38 5.54
CA ILE A 515 -1.71 -19.09 5.80
C ILE A 515 -2.38 -18.72 4.48
N SER A 516 -3.40 -19.48 4.08
CA SER A 516 -4.32 -19.05 3.01
C SER A 516 -5.55 -18.42 3.66
N PHE A 517 -5.72 -17.10 3.49
CA PHE A 517 -6.80 -16.37 4.17
C PHE A 517 -8.04 -16.10 3.32
N GLY A 518 -7.98 -16.36 2.01
CA GLY A 518 -9.14 -16.38 1.12
C GLY A 518 -9.91 -15.05 1.09
N ASN A 519 -11.23 -15.14 1.25
CA ASN A 519 -12.17 -14.04 1.04
C ASN A 519 -12.13 -12.92 2.10
N GLN A 520 -11.41 -13.09 3.21
CA GLN A 520 -11.35 -12.11 4.30
C GLN A 520 -12.73 -11.80 4.90
N MET A 521 -13.53 -12.85 5.14
CA MET A 521 -14.87 -12.71 5.74
C MET A 521 -14.82 -12.36 7.23
N ASP A 522 -13.68 -12.53 7.89
CA ASP A 522 -13.44 -12.01 9.22
C ASP A 522 -11.98 -11.53 9.33
N LEU A 523 -11.04 -12.44 9.59
CA LEU A 523 -9.62 -12.07 9.65
C LEU A 523 -9.12 -11.58 8.29
N THR A 524 -8.41 -10.45 8.31
CA THR A 524 -7.77 -9.84 7.15
C THR A 524 -6.25 -10.01 7.20
N VAL A 525 -5.57 -9.63 6.12
CA VAL A 525 -4.10 -9.63 6.09
C VAL A 525 -3.49 -8.76 7.21
N SER A 526 -4.17 -7.68 7.59
CA SER A 526 -3.74 -6.77 8.66
C SER A 526 -3.69 -7.44 10.03
N ASP A 527 -4.63 -8.34 10.34
CA ASP A 527 -4.66 -9.09 11.60
C ASP A 527 -3.43 -10.01 11.73
N PHE A 528 -2.99 -10.62 10.63
CA PHE A 528 -1.80 -11.48 10.64
C PHE A 528 -0.51 -10.67 10.78
N VAL A 529 -0.40 -9.50 10.13
CA VAL A 529 0.75 -8.61 10.35
C VAL A 529 0.83 -8.18 11.80
N GLU A 530 -0.30 -7.80 12.40
CA GLU A 530 -0.37 -7.46 13.83
C GLU A 530 0.07 -8.63 14.72
N HIS A 531 -0.45 -9.84 14.47
CA HIS A 531 -0.06 -11.04 15.22
C HIS A 531 1.44 -11.30 15.12
N PHE A 532 2.00 -11.42 13.91
CA PHE A 532 3.42 -11.75 13.71
C PHE A 532 4.37 -10.62 14.13
N THR A 533 3.87 -9.39 14.28
CA THR A 533 4.63 -8.30 14.91
C THR A 533 4.96 -8.61 16.36
N ALA A 534 4.09 -9.29 17.11
CA ALA A 534 4.36 -9.66 18.49
C ALA A 534 5.19 -10.95 18.66
N ILE A 535 5.31 -11.78 17.61
CA ILE A 535 5.97 -13.09 17.72
C ILE A 535 7.49 -12.98 17.64
N GLU A 536 8.18 -13.36 18.72
CA GLU A 536 9.64 -13.45 18.73
C GLU A 536 10.16 -14.47 17.70
N GLY A 537 11.33 -14.18 17.13
CA GLY A 537 11.96 -15.03 16.12
C GLY A 537 11.38 -14.91 14.72
N VAL A 538 10.22 -14.26 14.51
CA VAL A 538 9.73 -13.89 13.17
C VAL A 538 10.32 -12.54 12.75
N ASN A 539 11.07 -12.53 11.65
CA ASN A 539 11.70 -11.32 11.10
C ASN A 539 11.08 -10.87 9.79
N VAL A 540 10.45 -11.79 9.05
CA VAL A 540 9.91 -11.54 7.71
C VAL A 540 8.44 -11.96 7.65
N ILE A 541 7.59 -11.07 7.15
CA ILE A 541 6.17 -11.33 6.91
C ILE A 541 5.92 -11.09 5.41
N ALA A 542 5.63 -12.15 4.67
CA ALA A 542 5.41 -12.11 3.23
C ALA A 542 3.92 -12.20 2.91
N CYS A 543 3.39 -11.21 2.21
CA CYS A 543 1.97 -11.04 1.94
C CYS A 543 1.67 -11.10 0.44
N TYR A 544 0.91 -12.09 -0.01
CA TYR A 544 0.29 -12.06 -1.35
C TYR A 544 -1.14 -11.51 -1.22
N VAL A 545 -1.40 -10.34 -1.80
CA VAL A 545 -2.66 -9.62 -1.63
C VAL A 545 -3.26 -9.28 -2.99
N GLU A 546 -4.51 -9.66 -3.21
CA GLU A 546 -5.29 -9.31 -4.39
C GLU A 546 -6.07 -8.02 -4.18
N GLY A 547 -6.57 -7.81 -2.97
CA GLY A 547 -7.27 -6.59 -2.57
C GLY A 547 -7.48 -6.53 -1.06
N PHE A 548 -7.83 -5.34 -0.59
CA PHE A 548 -8.14 -5.09 0.81
C PHE A 548 -9.65 -4.92 0.99
N ARG A 549 -10.15 -5.20 2.20
CA ARG A 549 -11.47 -4.76 2.64
C ARG A 549 -11.45 -3.24 2.86
N SER A 550 -12.62 -2.60 2.88
CA SER A 550 -12.74 -1.16 3.12
C SER A 550 -12.03 -0.76 4.41
N GLY A 551 -11.07 0.15 4.32
CA GLY A 551 -10.24 0.63 5.44
C GLY A 551 -9.18 -0.34 5.97
N ASP A 552 -9.14 -1.59 5.50
CA ASP A 552 -8.13 -2.55 5.95
C ASP A 552 -6.74 -2.22 5.39
N GLY A 553 -6.65 -1.63 4.20
CA GLY A 553 -5.38 -1.15 3.66
C GLY A 553 -4.73 -0.09 4.56
N LEU A 554 -5.52 0.83 5.11
CA LEU A 554 -5.02 1.82 6.06
C LEU A 554 -4.49 1.17 7.35
N ARG A 555 -5.25 0.19 7.88
CA ARG A 555 -4.81 -0.61 9.04
C ARG A 555 -3.52 -1.38 8.72
N PHE A 556 -3.41 -1.95 7.52
CA PHE A 556 -2.20 -2.64 7.06
C PHE A 556 -0.98 -1.73 7.10
N LEU A 557 -1.08 -0.47 6.64
CA LEU A 557 0.01 0.50 6.72
C LEU A 557 0.42 0.78 8.17
N GLU A 558 -0.55 0.95 9.07
CA GLU A 558 -0.29 1.15 10.50
C GLU A 558 0.47 -0.04 11.10
N LYS A 559 -0.04 -1.27 10.89
CA LYS A 559 0.58 -2.48 11.45
C LYS A 559 1.93 -2.78 10.84
N ALA A 560 2.14 -2.49 9.56
CA ALA A 560 3.45 -2.62 8.92
C ALA A 560 4.48 -1.62 9.48
N ARG A 561 4.08 -0.38 9.81
CA ARG A 561 4.97 0.57 10.49
C ARG A 561 5.38 0.07 11.87
N LEU A 562 4.44 -0.49 12.63
CA LEU A 562 4.73 -1.12 13.93
C LEU A 562 5.67 -2.33 13.77
N ALA A 563 5.43 -3.19 12.78
CA ALA A 563 6.30 -4.32 12.45
C ALA A 563 7.74 -3.84 12.17
N ARG A 564 7.89 -2.76 11.39
CA ARG A 564 9.18 -2.15 11.08
C ARG A 564 9.86 -1.58 12.32
N GLN A 565 9.13 -0.89 13.20
CA GLN A 565 9.65 -0.39 14.48
C GLN A 565 10.14 -1.54 15.37
N ALA A 566 9.50 -2.71 15.29
CA ALA A 566 9.93 -3.94 15.94
C ALA A 566 11.07 -4.68 15.20
N GLY A 567 11.68 -4.07 14.17
CA GLY A 567 12.79 -4.64 13.42
C GLY A 567 12.41 -5.72 12.40
N LYS A 568 11.13 -5.82 12.03
CA LYS A 568 10.61 -6.82 11.09
C LYS A 568 10.41 -6.21 9.70
N THR A 569 10.52 -7.04 8.68
CA THR A 569 10.25 -6.66 7.29
C THR A 569 8.92 -7.23 6.83
N VAL A 570 8.06 -6.37 6.30
CA VAL A 570 6.87 -6.78 5.56
C VAL A 570 7.20 -6.70 4.06
N ILE A 571 7.01 -7.81 3.35
CA ILE A 571 7.15 -7.90 1.88
C ILE A 571 5.76 -8.16 1.31
N ILE A 572 5.36 -7.42 0.28
CA ILE A 572 4.04 -7.58 -0.34
C ILE A 572 4.14 -7.76 -1.85
N PHE A 573 3.40 -8.73 -2.38
CA PHE A 573 3.01 -8.75 -3.78
C PHE A 573 1.53 -8.34 -3.88
N LYS A 574 1.29 -7.16 -4.46
CA LYS A 574 -0.07 -6.67 -4.73
C LYS A 574 -0.46 -6.99 -6.17
N ALA A 575 -1.42 -7.91 -6.33
CA ALA A 575 -1.97 -8.24 -7.64
C ALA A 575 -2.88 -7.11 -8.16
N GLY A 576 -3.20 -7.15 -9.46
CA GLY A 576 -4.08 -6.18 -10.09
C GLY A 576 -3.43 -4.83 -10.43
N LYS A 577 -2.20 -4.86 -10.94
CA LYS A 577 -1.41 -3.65 -11.27
C LYS A 577 -1.95 -2.80 -12.41
N THR A 578 -2.77 -3.41 -13.27
CA THR A 578 -3.40 -2.78 -14.42
C THR A 578 -4.91 -2.84 -14.27
N ALA A 579 -5.66 -2.02 -15.01
CA ALA A 579 -7.13 -2.09 -15.00
C ALA A 579 -7.66 -3.51 -15.33
N LEU A 580 -7.02 -4.20 -16.28
CA LEU A 580 -7.35 -5.59 -16.63
C LEU A 580 -7.01 -6.56 -15.49
N GLY A 581 -5.84 -6.40 -14.87
CA GLY A 581 -5.44 -7.23 -13.74
C GLY A 581 -6.33 -7.00 -12.51
N ALA A 582 -6.69 -5.75 -12.23
CA ALA A 582 -7.59 -5.35 -11.15
C ALA A 582 -8.98 -5.99 -11.33
N LYS A 583 -9.51 -5.95 -12.55
CA LYS A 583 -10.77 -6.61 -12.90
C LYS A 583 -10.68 -8.14 -12.72
N ALA A 584 -9.57 -8.76 -13.13
CA ALA A 584 -9.36 -10.19 -12.93
C ALA A 584 -9.30 -10.55 -11.44
N ALA A 585 -8.50 -9.85 -10.65
CA ALA A 585 -8.40 -10.04 -9.20
C ALA A 585 -9.76 -9.90 -8.50
N ALA A 586 -10.52 -8.85 -8.82
CA ALA A 586 -11.86 -8.62 -8.26
C ALA A 586 -12.90 -9.68 -8.64
N SER A 587 -12.71 -10.42 -9.74
CA SER A 587 -13.58 -11.54 -10.12
C SER A 587 -13.27 -12.83 -9.36
N HIS A 588 -12.07 -12.94 -8.78
CA HIS A 588 -11.62 -14.11 -8.02
C HIS A 588 -11.79 -13.93 -6.50
N THR A 589 -11.78 -12.69 -6.02
CA THR A 589 -11.95 -12.36 -4.60
C THR A 589 -12.95 -11.22 -4.46
N ALA A 590 -13.85 -11.31 -3.48
CA ALA A 590 -14.82 -10.26 -3.16
C ALA A 590 -14.19 -9.03 -2.48
N SER A 591 -12.99 -8.62 -2.93
CA SER A 591 -12.19 -7.53 -2.39
C SER A 591 -12.10 -6.38 -3.39
N LEU A 592 -11.87 -5.17 -2.90
CA LEU A 592 -11.79 -3.98 -3.75
C LEU A 592 -10.41 -3.90 -4.41
N ALA A 593 -10.39 -3.83 -5.74
CA ALA A 593 -9.20 -3.49 -6.49
C ALA A 593 -9.14 -1.96 -6.65
N GLY A 594 -8.42 -1.28 -5.75
CA GLY A 594 -8.12 0.15 -5.84
C GLY A 594 -7.09 0.49 -6.92
N ASP A 595 -6.74 1.78 -7.04
CA ASP A 595 -5.70 2.23 -7.96
C ASP A 595 -4.33 1.71 -7.50
N TYR A 596 -3.62 1.01 -8.40
CA TYR A 596 -2.33 0.42 -8.06
C TYR A 596 -1.24 1.47 -7.76
N ALA A 597 -1.26 2.64 -8.43
CA ALA A 597 -0.29 3.70 -8.16
C ALA A 597 -0.48 4.26 -6.74
N VAL A 598 -1.74 4.44 -6.31
CA VAL A 598 -2.08 4.80 -4.93
C VAL A 598 -1.61 3.71 -3.97
N ALA A 599 -1.98 2.45 -4.22
CA ALA A 599 -1.61 1.33 -3.36
C ALA A 599 -0.09 1.22 -3.19
N LYS A 600 0.67 1.26 -4.30
CA LYS A 600 2.13 1.18 -4.29
C LYS A 600 2.74 2.32 -3.47
N SER A 601 2.34 3.57 -3.75
CA SER A 601 2.88 4.73 -3.02
C SER A 601 2.58 4.66 -1.51
N CYS A 602 1.34 4.29 -1.16
CA CYS A 602 0.94 4.10 0.23
C CYS A 602 1.78 3.01 0.92
N LEU A 603 1.96 1.85 0.29
CA LEU A 603 2.74 0.73 0.84
C LEU A 603 4.22 1.11 1.03
N GLU A 604 4.85 1.71 0.01
CA GLU A 604 6.24 2.15 0.07
C GLU A 604 6.45 3.23 1.13
N SER A 605 5.51 4.17 1.30
CA SER A 605 5.57 5.21 2.34
C SER A 605 5.54 4.63 3.77
N ALA A 606 4.97 3.44 3.96
CA ALA A 606 4.99 2.72 5.23
C ALA A 606 6.28 1.89 5.42
N GLY A 607 7.19 1.88 4.44
CA GLY A 607 8.41 1.09 4.45
C GLY A 607 8.21 -0.39 4.15
N ILE A 608 7.09 -0.75 3.51
CA ILE A 608 6.82 -2.11 3.05
C ILE A 608 7.64 -2.35 1.76
N VAL A 609 8.24 -3.52 1.65
CA VAL A 609 8.95 -3.93 0.43
C VAL A 609 7.92 -4.42 -0.59
N VAL A 610 7.69 -3.65 -1.65
CA VAL A 610 6.71 -3.98 -2.70
C VAL A 610 7.39 -4.73 -3.84
N ALA A 611 6.96 -5.98 -4.08
CA ALA A 611 7.49 -6.82 -5.14
C ALA A 611 6.86 -6.50 -6.51
N GLU A 612 7.70 -6.45 -7.54
CA GLU A 612 7.28 -6.05 -8.89
C GLU A 612 6.73 -7.21 -9.73
N THR A 613 7.25 -8.41 -9.52
CA THR A 613 6.82 -9.63 -10.21
C THR A 613 6.74 -10.78 -9.20
N LEU A 614 6.17 -11.92 -9.60
CA LEU A 614 6.19 -13.12 -8.75
C LEU A 614 7.61 -13.63 -8.51
N ASP A 615 8.45 -13.56 -9.55
CA ASP A 615 9.88 -13.87 -9.46
C ASP A 615 10.59 -12.98 -8.43
N ASP A 616 10.32 -11.67 -8.47
CA ASP A 616 10.85 -10.70 -7.52
C ASP A 616 10.34 -10.97 -6.10
N PHE A 617 9.04 -11.31 -5.95
CA PHE A 617 8.48 -11.63 -4.65
C PHE A 617 9.15 -12.86 -4.01
N GLU A 618 9.32 -13.94 -4.77
CA GLU A 618 10.00 -15.15 -4.31
C GLU A 618 11.48 -14.89 -4.01
N ASP A 619 12.17 -14.11 -4.84
CA ASP A 619 13.57 -13.72 -4.63
C ASP A 619 13.75 -12.90 -3.36
N LEU A 620 12.86 -11.94 -3.10
CA LEU A 620 12.87 -11.13 -1.88
C LEU A 620 12.56 -11.99 -0.65
N ILE A 621 11.56 -12.88 -0.71
CA ILE A 621 11.27 -13.81 0.39
C ILE A 621 12.52 -14.64 0.72
N LYS A 622 13.14 -15.27 -0.28
CA LYS A 622 14.36 -16.07 -0.10
C LYS A 622 15.49 -15.26 0.51
N THR A 623 15.75 -14.07 -0.05
CA THR A 623 16.84 -13.19 0.39
C THR A 623 16.68 -12.75 1.84
N PHE A 624 15.53 -12.16 2.18
CA PHE A 624 15.29 -11.66 3.52
C PHE A 624 15.24 -12.78 4.55
N THR A 625 14.69 -13.94 4.19
CA THR A 625 14.58 -15.10 5.09
C THR A 625 15.96 -15.67 5.42
N LEU A 626 16.78 -15.94 4.41
CA LEU A 626 18.07 -16.60 4.57
C LEU A 626 19.18 -15.64 5.08
N LEU A 627 19.04 -14.33 4.87
CA LEU A 627 20.00 -13.32 5.34
C LEU A 627 19.60 -12.64 6.67
N ALA A 628 18.45 -12.94 7.27
CA ALA A 628 17.94 -12.21 8.44
C ALA A 628 18.93 -12.12 9.63
N GLY A 629 19.79 -13.13 9.81
CA GLY A 629 20.79 -13.17 10.89
C GLY A 629 22.15 -12.52 10.55
N LYS A 630 22.35 -12.06 9.31
CA LYS A 630 23.63 -11.49 8.87
C LYS A 630 23.83 -10.06 9.38
N ARG A 631 25.09 -9.66 9.52
CA ARG A 631 25.51 -8.35 10.04
C ARG A 631 26.46 -7.70 9.03
N TYR A 632 26.14 -6.46 8.65
CA TYR A 632 26.94 -5.65 7.74
C TYR A 632 26.82 -4.18 8.11
N ARG A 633 27.71 -3.36 7.55
CA ARG A 633 27.80 -1.92 7.79
C ARG A 633 27.83 -1.19 6.45
N GLY A 634 26.74 -0.56 6.03
CA GLY A 634 26.72 0.18 4.77
C GLY A 634 26.38 -0.69 3.56
N ASN A 635 26.79 -0.25 2.37
CA ASN A 635 26.30 -0.77 1.09
C ASN A 635 27.42 -0.98 0.05
N ARG A 636 28.67 -1.18 0.49
CA ARG A 636 29.79 -1.46 -0.41
C ARG A 636 29.77 -2.93 -0.84
N VAL A 637 29.49 -3.18 -2.11
CA VAL A 637 29.37 -4.52 -2.67
C VAL A 637 30.68 -4.99 -3.30
N GLY A 638 31.12 -6.20 -2.97
CA GLY A 638 32.15 -6.94 -3.70
C GLY A 638 31.51 -7.90 -4.70
N ILE A 639 31.96 -7.88 -5.96
CA ILE A 639 31.37 -8.70 -7.02
C ILE A 639 32.47 -9.51 -7.71
N ILE A 640 32.19 -10.79 -7.94
CA ILE A 640 33.05 -11.68 -8.72
C ILE A 640 32.22 -12.52 -9.69
N SER A 641 32.72 -12.69 -10.91
CA SER A 641 32.25 -13.66 -11.90
C SER A 641 33.42 -14.21 -12.71
N ASN A 642 33.23 -15.39 -13.31
CA ASN A 642 34.12 -15.94 -14.34
C ASN A 642 33.67 -15.58 -15.77
N ALA A 643 32.68 -14.69 -15.93
CA ALA A 643 32.14 -14.27 -17.21
C ALA A 643 31.95 -12.75 -17.30
N GLY A 644 32.55 -12.13 -18.32
CA GLY A 644 32.48 -10.68 -18.52
C GLY A 644 31.07 -10.12 -18.75
N PHE A 645 30.15 -10.90 -19.34
CA PHE A 645 28.78 -10.42 -19.54
C PHE A 645 28.04 -10.23 -18.20
N GLU A 646 28.30 -11.07 -17.21
CA GLU A 646 27.73 -10.92 -15.87
C GLU A 646 28.29 -9.69 -15.18
N CYS A 647 29.59 -9.42 -15.35
CA CYS A 647 30.25 -8.23 -14.83
C CYS A 647 29.68 -6.93 -15.44
N SER A 648 29.22 -6.95 -16.69
CA SER A 648 28.51 -5.82 -17.29
C SER A 648 27.06 -5.73 -16.81
N ALA A 649 26.30 -6.83 -16.84
CA ALA A 649 24.87 -6.83 -16.53
C ALA A 649 24.56 -6.46 -15.07
N VAL A 650 25.43 -6.85 -14.13
CA VAL A 650 25.26 -6.55 -12.70
C VAL A 650 25.37 -5.04 -12.40
N MET A 651 26.17 -4.32 -13.19
CA MET A 651 26.39 -2.88 -13.00
C MET A 651 25.12 -2.06 -13.20
N ASP A 652 24.22 -2.52 -14.08
CA ASP A 652 22.93 -1.88 -14.35
C ASP A 652 21.89 -2.10 -13.22
N GLN A 653 22.22 -2.93 -12.21
CA GLN A 653 21.27 -3.41 -11.19
C GLN A 653 21.70 -3.10 -9.75
N LEU A 654 22.73 -2.28 -9.55
CA LEU A 654 23.26 -2.01 -8.21
C LEU A 654 22.27 -1.26 -7.29
N GLN A 655 21.33 -0.48 -7.84
CA GLN A 655 20.19 0.14 -7.13
C GLN A 655 20.52 0.68 -5.72
N GLY A 656 21.57 1.51 -5.63
CA GLY A 656 22.03 2.11 -4.37
C GLY A 656 23.23 1.42 -3.72
N LEU A 657 23.59 0.21 -4.13
CA LEU A 657 24.88 -0.41 -3.78
C LEU A 657 26.04 0.37 -4.42
N LYS A 658 27.15 0.48 -3.69
CA LYS A 658 28.38 1.13 -4.15
C LYS A 658 29.44 0.07 -4.37
N LEU A 659 30.22 0.14 -5.44
CA LEU A 659 31.34 -0.80 -5.60
C LEU A 659 32.37 -0.61 -4.48
N ALA A 660 32.74 -1.70 -3.81
CA ALA A 660 33.86 -1.72 -2.88
C ALA A 660 35.19 -1.54 -3.63
N THR A 661 36.13 -0.82 -3.02
CA THR A 661 37.54 -0.79 -3.44
C THR A 661 38.30 -1.78 -2.56
N PHE A 662 38.83 -2.86 -3.15
CA PHE A 662 39.47 -3.94 -2.37
C PHE A 662 40.72 -3.43 -1.64
N ASP A 663 40.88 -3.86 -0.39
CA ASP A 663 42.02 -3.52 0.45
C ASP A 663 43.31 -4.25 0.00
N ALA A 664 44.46 -3.82 0.54
CA ALA A 664 45.76 -4.37 0.15
C ALA A 664 45.89 -5.88 0.43
N PRO A 665 45.42 -6.43 1.57
CA PRO A 665 45.38 -7.88 1.80
C PRO A 665 44.60 -8.64 0.71
N SER A 666 43.38 -8.19 0.38
CA SER A 666 42.57 -8.85 -0.65
C SER A 666 43.21 -8.74 -2.03
N GLN A 667 43.73 -7.56 -2.40
CA GLN A 667 44.44 -7.39 -3.68
C GLN A 667 45.65 -8.32 -3.81
N LYS A 668 46.43 -8.50 -2.73
CA LYS A 668 47.56 -9.42 -2.72
C LYS A 668 47.13 -10.87 -3.03
N VAL A 669 46.05 -11.34 -2.42
CA VAL A 669 45.52 -12.69 -2.70
C VAL A 669 45.09 -12.79 -4.16
N LEU A 670 44.37 -11.79 -4.67
CA LEU A 670 43.94 -11.75 -6.08
C LEU A 670 45.14 -11.77 -7.05
N ASP A 671 46.22 -11.07 -6.72
CA ASP A 671 47.45 -11.04 -7.52
C ASP A 671 48.17 -12.40 -7.56
N GLU A 672 48.11 -13.16 -6.46
CA GLU A 672 48.71 -14.49 -6.34
C GLU A 672 47.90 -15.59 -7.04
N VAL A 673 46.57 -15.54 -6.95
CA VAL A 673 45.70 -16.63 -7.45
C VAL A 673 45.17 -16.40 -8.87
N LEU A 674 45.05 -15.14 -9.32
CA LEU A 674 44.54 -14.83 -10.65
C LEU A 674 45.67 -14.49 -11.63
N PRO A 675 45.62 -14.98 -12.88
CA PRO A 675 46.55 -14.59 -13.93
C PRO A 675 46.58 -13.08 -14.22
N SER A 676 47.68 -12.55 -14.79
CA SER A 676 47.85 -11.10 -15.03
C SER A 676 46.91 -10.50 -16.07
N TYR A 677 46.23 -11.32 -16.86
CA TYR A 677 45.28 -10.89 -17.88
C TYR A 677 43.83 -10.79 -17.37
N THR A 678 43.55 -11.15 -16.11
CA THR A 678 42.20 -11.03 -15.54
C THR A 678 41.91 -9.58 -15.11
N HIS A 679 40.63 -9.20 -15.08
CA HIS A 679 40.23 -7.91 -14.53
C HIS A 679 40.01 -8.06 -13.02
N ARG A 680 40.95 -7.52 -12.23
CA ARG A 680 40.98 -7.69 -10.75
C ARG A 680 40.31 -6.56 -9.97
N ALA A 681 39.94 -5.48 -10.64
CA ALA A 681 39.11 -4.44 -10.02
C ALA A 681 37.65 -4.92 -9.94
N ASN A 682 36.83 -4.28 -9.11
CA ASN A 682 35.44 -4.66 -8.90
C ASN A 682 34.54 -4.18 -10.06
N PRO A 683 33.72 -5.03 -10.71
CA PRO A 683 33.59 -6.49 -10.54
C PRO A 683 34.81 -7.27 -11.04
N ILE A 684 35.20 -8.30 -10.29
CA ILE A 684 36.28 -9.22 -10.70
C ILE A 684 35.77 -10.09 -11.84
N ASP A 685 36.43 -10.00 -13.00
CA ASP A 685 36.28 -10.97 -14.10
C ASP A 685 37.49 -11.91 -14.07
N CYS A 686 37.27 -13.08 -13.46
CA CYS A 686 38.30 -14.11 -13.36
C CYS A 686 38.39 -14.99 -14.61
N THR A 687 37.55 -14.80 -15.63
CA THR A 687 37.51 -15.58 -16.89
C THR A 687 37.15 -17.07 -16.73
N PRO A 688 36.64 -17.75 -17.78
CA PRO A 688 36.17 -19.15 -17.67
C PRO A 688 37.24 -20.19 -17.35
N ILE A 689 38.52 -19.85 -17.51
CA ILE A 689 39.65 -20.78 -17.29
C ILE A 689 40.17 -20.78 -15.84
N THR A 690 39.61 -19.95 -14.97
CA THR A 690 39.98 -19.94 -13.55
C THR A 690 39.55 -21.22 -12.87
N ALA A 691 40.54 -21.91 -12.27
CA ALA A 691 40.31 -23.15 -11.55
C ALA A 691 39.51 -22.94 -10.26
N THR A 692 38.79 -23.98 -9.83
CA THR A 692 38.00 -23.99 -8.57
C THR A 692 38.74 -23.37 -7.38
N GLY A 693 40.01 -23.74 -7.22
CA GLY A 693 40.90 -23.20 -6.18
C GLY A 693 40.91 -21.67 -6.16
N ALA A 694 41.42 -21.09 -7.25
CA ALA A 694 41.57 -19.65 -7.42
C ALA A 694 40.23 -18.89 -7.41
N PHE A 695 39.16 -19.47 -7.96
CA PHE A 695 37.82 -18.86 -7.89
C PHE A 695 37.36 -18.72 -6.44
N CYS A 696 37.41 -19.80 -5.67
CA CYS A 696 36.99 -19.79 -4.27
C CYS A 696 37.93 -18.98 -3.37
N ASP A 697 39.24 -18.96 -3.64
CA ASP A 697 40.20 -18.11 -2.93
C ASP A 697 39.90 -16.62 -3.17
N SER A 698 39.51 -16.25 -4.39
CA SER A 698 39.07 -14.89 -4.72
C SER A 698 37.76 -14.54 -4.00
N CYS A 699 36.79 -15.45 -3.94
CA CYS A 699 35.57 -15.27 -3.14
C CYS A 699 35.87 -15.06 -1.65
N GLN A 700 36.79 -15.85 -1.08
CA GLN A 700 37.22 -15.71 0.31
C GLN A 700 37.87 -14.34 0.54
N ALA A 701 38.78 -13.91 -0.34
CA ALA A 701 39.41 -12.58 -0.26
C ALA A 701 38.39 -11.43 -0.28
N LEU A 702 37.31 -11.57 -1.06
CA LEU A 702 36.21 -10.61 -1.08
C LEU A 702 35.44 -10.59 0.24
N MET A 703 35.14 -11.77 0.77
CA MET A 703 34.38 -11.90 2.01
C MET A 703 35.17 -11.47 3.25
N ASP A 704 36.50 -11.57 3.21
CA ASP A 704 37.38 -11.14 4.30
C ASP A 704 37.67 -9.62 4.27
N SER A 705 37.67 -8.99 3.09
CA SER A 705 37.97 -7.56 2.91
C SER A 705 37.16 -6.63 3.82
N GLU A 706 37.80 -5.77 4.60
CA GLU A 706 37.10 -4.81 5.48
C GLU A 706 36.36 -3.70 4.68
N THR A 707 36.68 -3.56 3.39
CA THR A 707 36.04 -2.59 2.50
C THR A 707 34.80 -3.13 1.79
N VAL A 708 34.52 -4.43 1.94
CA VAL A 708 33.34 -5.11 1.41
C VAL A 708 32.34 -5.34 2.54
N ASP A 709 31.12 -4.82 2.38
CA ASP A 709 30.04 -4.95 3.35
C ASP A 709 29.10 -6.11 3.00
N VAL A 710 28.85 -6.29 1.69
CA VAL A 710 28.01 -7.35 1.12
C VAL A 710 28.64 -7.90 -0.17
N ALA A 711 28.28 -9.11 -0.59
CA ALA A 711 28.89 -9.71 -1.79
C ALA A 711 27.90 -10.37 -2.75
N ILE A 712 28.25 -10.34 -4.03
CA ILE A 712 27.62 -11.12 -5.11
C ILE A 712 28.68 -12.06 -5.67
N LEU A 713 28.51 -13.36 -5.43
CA LEU A 713 29.43 -14.40 -5.87
C LEU A 713 28.79 -15.16 -7.04
N SER A 714 29.18 -14.84 -8.26
CA SER A 714 28.56 -15.41 -9.46
C SER A 714 29.50 -16.39 -10.15
N SER A 715 28.93 -17.45 -10.71
CA SER A 715 29.65 -18.32 -11.63
C SER A 715 28.76 -18.80 -12.77
N VAL A 716 29.36 -18.87 -13.95
CA VAL A 716 28.91 -19.65 -15.09
C VAL A 716 29.64 -21.00 -15.01
N PRO A 717 29.01 -22.04 -14.44
CA PRO A 717 29.68 -23.29 -14.09
C PRO A 717 30.04 -24.18 -15.29
N VAL A 718 29.63 -23.83 -16.52
CA VAL A 718 29.88 -24.60 -17.76
C VAL A 718 31.33 -24.42 -18.24
N THR A 719 32.28 -24.84 -17.41
CA THR A 719 33.71 -24.85 -17.72
C THR A 719 34.36 -26.05 -17.05
N PRO A 720 35.31 -26.73 -17.72
CA PRO A 720 36.05 -27.84 -17.10
C PRO A 720 36.99 -27.40 -15.98
N ALA A 721 37.16 -26.09 -15.76
CA ALA A 721 38.00 -25.54 -14.70
C ALA A 721 37.34 -25.61 -13.30
N LEU A 722 36.02 -25.78 -13.26
CA LEU A 722 35.24 -25.79 -12.02
C LEU A 722 34.77 -27.22 -11.68
N ASN A 723 34.85 -27.60 -10.41
CA ASN A 723 34.35 -28.85 -9.86
C ASN A 723 32.99 -28.58 -9.19
N ASN A 724 31.89 -28.82 -9.92
CA ASN A 724 30.56 -28.40 -9.50
C ASN A 724 29.42 -29.34 -9.95
N LEU A 725 29.72 -30.42 -10.68
CA LEU A 725 28.76 -31.47 -11.01
C LEU A 725 28.66 -32.57 -9.93
N PRO A 726 27.50 -33.25 -9.80
CA PRO A 726 27.37 -34.49 -9.01
C PRO A 726 28.40 -35.54 -9.42
N ALA A 727 28.88 -36.35 -8.47
CA ALA A 727 29.73 -37.50 -8.78
C ALA A 727 29.10 -38.37 -9.88
N ASP A 728 29.86 -38.64 -10.94
CA ASP A 728 29.39 -39.45 -12.05
C ASP A 728 29.67 -40.93 -11.82
N ALA A 729 28.62 -41.70 -11.51
CA ALA A 729 28.71 -43.14 -11.34
C ALA A 729 29.23 -43.88 -12.59
N GLU A 730 29.10 -43.26 -13.77
CA GLU A 730 29.59 -43.81 -15.05
C GLU A 730 31.06 -43.43 -15.35
N GLY A 731 31.68 -42.55 -14.56
CA GLY A 731 33.09 -42.17 -14.69
C GLY A 731 33.44 -41.33 -15.92
N ARG A 732 32.48 -40.62 -16.52
CA ARG A 732 32.68 -39.74 -17.70
C ARG A 732 33.42 -38.45 -17.34
N HIS A 733 33.33 -38.02 -16.08
CA HIS A 733 34.10 -36.92 -15.52
C HIS A 733 34.54 -37.22 -14.08
N ARG A 734 35.42 -36.37 -13.53
CA ARG A 734 36.00 -36.53 -12.18
C ARG A 734 35.42 -35.59 -11.14
N GLU A 735 34.50 -34.72 -11.54
CA GLU A 735 33.84 -33.80 -10.63
C GLU A 735 33.02 -34.53 -9.57
N ASP A 736 33.02 -33.97 -8.38
CA ASP A 736 32.17 -34.33 -7.26
C ASP A 736 31.89 -33.06 -6.46
N MET A 737 30.70 -32.50 -6.65
CA MET A 737 30.24 -31.32 -5.93
C MET A 737 30.17 -31.52 -4.40
N ALA A 738 30.12 -32.76 -3.90
CA ALA A 738 30.14 -33.02 -2.46
C ALA A 738 31.56 -33.08 -1.88
N ALA A 739 32.60 -33.11 -2.71
CA ALA A 739 33.99 -33.07 -2.26
C ALA A 739 34.29 -31.75 -1.52
N ALA A 740 35.18 -31.79 -0.52
CA ALA A 740 35.47 -30.63 0.34
C ALA A 740 36.13 -29.46 -0.42
N ASP A 741 36.86 -29.76 -1.49
CA ASP A 741 37.54 -28.80 -2.37
C ASP A 741 36.71 -28.40 -3.60
N SER A 742 35.48 -28.91 -3.73
CA SER A 742 34.54 -28.53 -4.79
C SER A 742 34.12 -27.07 -4.68
N GLN A 743 33.70 -26.49 -5.79
CA GLN A 743 33.20 -25.12 -5.83
C GLN A 743 32.03 -24.89 -4.85
N PRO A 744 30.92 -25.68 -4.88
CA PRO A 744 29.80 -25.46 -3.97
C PRO A 744 30.18 -25.67 -2.49
N SER A 745 30.95 -26.72 -2.14
CA SER A 745 31.37 -26.96 -0.75
C SER A 745 32.18 -25.79 -0.19
N ARG A 746 33.12 -25.27 -0.98
CA ARG A 746 33.95 -24.12 -0.58
C ARG A 746 33.13 -22.84 -0.49
N MET A 747 32.24 -22.56 -1.46
CA MET A 747 31.36 -21.39 -1.41
C MET A 747 30.43 -21.42 -0.19
N ILE A 748 29.90 -22.60 0.17
CA ILE A 748 29.12 -22.79 1.39
C ILE A 748 29.94 -22.44 2.63
N ALA A 749 31.16 -22.99 2.74
CA ALA A 749 32.04 -22.73 3.88
C ALA A 749 32.38 -21.23 4.01
N ILE A 750 32.71 -20.56 2.90
CA ILE A 750 33.01 -19.11 2.85
C ILE A 750 31.81 -18.29 3.39
N CYS A 751 30.61 -18.56 2.87
CA CYS A 751 29.40 -17.82 3.24
C CYS A 751 28.94 -18.10 4.68
N GLN A 752 29.16 -19.31 5.19
CA GLN A 752 28.79 -19.69 6.57
C GLN A 752 29.79 -19.14 7.61
N ALA A 753 31.08 -19.07 7.25
CA ALA A 753 32.11 -18.48 8.11
C ALA A 753 31.98 -16.96 8.25
N SER A 754 31.40 -16.29 7.25
CA SER A 754 31.26 -14.82 7.26
C SER A 754 29.97 -14.34 7.90
N SER A 755 30.07 -13.24 8.66
CA SER A 755 28.89 -12.50 9.14
C SER A 755 28.25 -11.64 8.06
N LYS A 756 28.97 -11.36 6.96
CA LYS A 756 28.50 -10.49 5.87
C LYS A 756 27.41 -11.20 5.04
N PRO A 757 26.37 -10.47 4.59
CA PRO A 757 25.42 -10.97 3.62
C PRO A 757 26.12 -11.24 2.27
N ALA A 758 25.84 -12.40 1.70
CA ALA A 758 26.27 -12.76 0.35
C ALA A 758 25.14 -13.48 -0.37
N VAL A 759 25.03 -13.21 -1.66
CA VAL A 759 24.15 -13.93 -2.59
C VAL A 759 24.99 -14.62 -3.65
N ILE A 760 24.53 -15.79 -4.10
CA ILE A 760 25.21 -16.57 -5.13
C ILE A 760 24.38 -16.56 -6.41
N ALA A 761 25.01 -16.36 -7.55
CA ALA A 761 24.38 -16.58 -8.85
C ALA A 761 25.03 -17.76 -9.58
N VAL A 762 24.20 -18.66 -10.10
CA VAL A 762 24.61 -19.83 -10.89
C VAL A 762 23.84 -19.81 -12.21
N ASP A 763 24.38 -19.08 -13.19
CA ASP A 763 23.74 -18.88 -14.49
C ASP A 763 24.05 -20.01 -15.45
N SER A 764 23.32 -21.13 -15.32
CA SER A 764 23.41 -22.29 -16.21
C SER A 764 22.21 -23.24 -16.11
N GLY A 765 22.11 -24.16 -17.08
CA GLY A 765 20.97 -25.06 -17.27
C GLY A 765 20.74 -26.11 -16.17
N ARG A 766 19.85 -27.08 -16.46
CA ARG A 766 19.31 -28.04 -15.49
C ARG A 766 20.35 -28.97 -14.84
N ILE A 767 21.48 -29.22 -15.52
CA ILE A 767 22.54 -30.10 -15.01
C ILE A 767 23.17 -29.56 -13.71
N PHE A 768 23.07 -28.25 -13.44
CA PHE A 768 23.57 -27.60 -12.22
C PHE A 768 22.48 -27.34 -11.17
N GLU A 769 21.25 -27.84 -11.34
CA GLU A 769 20.24 -27.76 -10.25
C GLU A 769 20.69 -28.46 -8.96
N PRO A 770 21.39 -29.61 -8.99
CA PRO A 770 21.92 -30.21 -7.77
C PRO A 770 22.83 -29.25 -6.99
N MET A 771 23.74 -28.55 -7.68
CA MET A 771 24.63 -27.53 -7.10
C MET A 771 23.84 -26.41 -6.42
N ARG A 772 22.85 -25.83 -7.13
CA ARG A 772 21.99 -24.79 -6.58
C ARG A 772 21.28 -25.26 -5.31
N HIS A 773 20.66 -26.44 -5.37
CA HIS A 773 19.92 -27.02 -4.25
C HIS A 773 20.82 -27.31 -3.04
N MET A 774 22.05 -27.78 -3.26
CA MET A 774 23.01 -28.01 -2.19
C MET A 774 23.35 -26.70 -1.46
N ILE A 775 23.59 -25.62 -2.20
CA ILE A 775 23.92 -24.31 -1.64
C ILE A 775 22.69 -23.69 -0.94
N GLU A 776 21.50 -23.79 -1.53
CA GLU A 776 20.25 -23.27 -0.95
C GLU A 776 19.90 -23.99 0.35
N LYS A 777 20.05 -25.33 0.40
CA LYS A 777 19.88 -26.12 1.63
C LYS A 777 20.84 -25.75 2.74
N ALA A 778 22.01 -25.22 2.38
CA ALA A 778 22.98 -24.70 3.35
C ALA A 778 22.61 -23.30 3.88
N GLY A 779 21.46 -22.74 3.48
CA GLY A 779 20.91 -21.49 3.96
C GLY A 779 21.46 -20.25 3.24
N ILE A 780 21.92 -20.40 1.99
CA ILE A 780 22.49 -19.30 1.20
C ILE A 780 21.56 -18.96 0.03
N PRO A 781 21.19 -17.68 -0.20
CA PRO A 781 20.37 -17.30 -1.35
C PRO A 781 21.10 -17.58 -2.67
N VAL A 782 20.49 -18.41 -3.53
CA VAL A 782 20.99 -18.70 -4.88
C VAL A 782 20.04 -18.19 -5.94
N PHE A 783 20.57 -17.61 -7.01
CA PHE A 783 19.82 -17.08 -8.13
C PHE A 783 20.28 -17.70 -9.44
N ARG A 784 19.38 -17.79 -10.42
CA ARG A 784 19.72 -18.23 -11.77
C ARG A 784 20.38 -17.14 -12.60
N LYS A 785 20.28 -15.88 -12.20
CA LYS A 785 20.79 -14.72 -12.94
C LYS A 785 21.35 -13.69 -11.98
N ILE A 786 22.47 -13.08 -12.37
CA ILE A 786 23.19 -12.11 -11.53
C ILE A 786 22.42 -10.80 -11.34
N ASP A 787 21.63 -10.37 -12.33
CA ASP A 787 20.79 -9.17 -12.27
C ASP A 787 19.70 -9.30 -11.19
N ARG A 788 19.06 -10.48 -11.10
CA ARG A 788 18.11 -10.82 -10.03
C ARG A 788 18.78 -10.83 -8.66
N ALA A 789 19.97 -11.43 -8.56
CA ALA A 789 20.75 -11.46 -7.32
C ALA A 789 21.09 -10.03 -6.83
N ALA A 790 21.55 -9.17 -7.74
CA ALA A 790 21.88 -7.77 -7.42
C ALA A 790 20.65 -6.98 -6.95
N ARG A 791 19.53 -7.09 -7.66
CA ARG A 791 18.29 -6.41 -7.28
C ARG A 791 17.80 -6.85 -5.91
N ALA A 792 17.74 -8.14 -5.65
CA ALA A 792 17.28 -8.67 -4.37
C ALA A 792 18.20 -8.24 -3.21
N LEU A 793 19.53 -8.30 -3.41
CA LEU A 793 20.50 -7.83 -2.41
C LEU A 793 20.41 -6.32 -2.17
N ALA A 794 20.27 -5.51 -3.22
CA ALA A 794 20.12 -4.07 -3.10
C ALA A 794 18.85 -3.70 -2.32
N THR A 795 17.71 -4.32 -2.64
CA THR A 795 16.45 -4.12 -1.90
C THR A 795 16.59 -4.53 -0.43
N TYR A 796 17.23 -5.67 -0.15
CA TYR A 796 17.56 -6.10 1.22
C TYR A 796 18.37 -5.03 1.97
N CYS A 797 19.44 -4.52 1.35
CA CYS A 797 20.30 -3.52 1.97
C CYS A 797 19.55 -2.21 2.25
N ASN A 798 18.74 -1.74 1.30
CA ASN A 798 17.99 -0.49 1.41
C ASN A 798 16.91 -0.57 2.50
N ALA A 799 16.19 -1.70 2.58
CA ALA A 799 15.12 -1.91 3.56
C ALA A 799 15.66 -2.03 4.99
N VAL A 800 16.75 -2.80 5.19
CA VAL A 800 17.32 -3.05 6.52
C VAL A 800 18.12 -1.85 7.05
N SER A 801 18.80 -1.08 6.20
CA SER A 801 19.49 0.15 6.65
C SER A 801 18.48 1.21 7.12
N SER A 802 17.35 1.31 6.42
CA SER A 802 16.25 2.22 6.76
C SER A 802 15.53 1.85 8.06
N SER A 803 15.59 0.60 8.55
CA SER A 803 14.99 0.20 9.83
C SER A 803 15.92 0.43 11.03
N ARG A 804 17.24 0.53 10.81
CA ARG A 804 18.24 0.77 11.87
C ARG A 804 18.51 2.24 12.16
N GLY A 805 17.92 3.16 11.39
CA GLY A 805 18.15 4.61 11.55
C GLY A 805 19.55 5.07 11.14
N GLU A 806 20.25 4.30 10.31
CA GLU A 806 21.64 4.55 9.89
C GLU A 806 21.77 5.33 8.56
N ASN A 807 20.73 6.07 8.14
CA ASN A 807 20.81 6.93 6.95
C ASN A 807 21.26 8.34 7.28
#